data_AF-A0A2W5P679-F1
#
_entry.id   AF-A0A2W5P679-F1
#
_cell.length_a   1.000
_cell.length_b   1.000
_cell.length_c   1.000
_cell.angle_alpha   90.00
_cell.angle_beta   90.00
_cell.angle_gamma   90.00
#
_symmetry.space_group_name_H-M   'P 1'
#
loop_
_entity.id
_entity.type
_entity.pdbx_description
1 polymer ?
#
loop_
_entity_poly.entity_id
_entity_poly.type
_entity_poly.pdbx_seq_one_letter_code
_entity_poly.pdbx_strand_id
1 'polypeptide(L)'
;MRRMVSIGLLASAVAAWGLTTPALAKPHYRHYAIGRLSAPTPGPVSGGLLLMGGGDRNHDAMHWFFAKAGHGHIVVLRASFGPEIGEEFFREIGGVASVETFVFADRTAASDRRLLAALAKADGIFIAGGDQARYVRYWKGTPVAAALDAHVAAGKPIAGTSAGLAILGERLYGAMDDGSITSGQALAAPFGPAVTIEGDFLHLAPLKNVVTDTHFKERDRLGRLFAFVAKAEAEADRPADQPAMIGLGVDESAALAVEPDGSGRIYATAADGGGWVVDGAGLRGLDRRGLLRAPRVRVTGIGAGSVVHLPSGTVDRPIFTRYYAAAGGQIAQVPRWSLAIHGGAGVIEPGSLSPDRERAYRAGLDAALRAGSAILDKGGRALDAVAAAVRVLEDDPLFNAGRGAVFTADGRNELDAAIMDGKTQAAGAVAGVTRTRHPVDLARAVMERSPHVMLMGAGADRFSVEQRLEQADPAWFRTEERWRQLLAWRAKQTAAIDRTHLFGTVGAVALDAGGDLAAATSTGGMTGKRWGRVGDSPIIGAGTYAKDGLCAVSATGSGEYFIRESAARQVCDRVAWDGETLADAAQATIKAVGAIGGDGGLIAMGADGRPAFAINDLGMYRGQASDTIAPRTAIYAGEALRP
;
A
#
# COMPACT_ATOMS: atom_id res chain seq x y z
N MET A 1 43.17 -62.11 74.62
CA MET A 1 43.31 -60.66 74.39
C MET A 1 42.11 -59.94 75.01
N ARG A 2 42.37 -58.99 75.94
CA ARG A 2 41.56 -57.86 76.48
C ARG A 2 40.00 -57.98 76.41
N ARG A 3 39.27 -58.08 77.54
CA ARG A 3 38.69 -56.98 78.40
C ARG A 3 37.92 -55.93 77.56
N MET A 4 36.69 -55.46 77.81
CA MET A 4 35.88 -55.19 79.02
C MET A 4 34.49 -54.66 78.51
N VAL A 5 33.33 -55.07 79.03
CA VAL A 5 32.48 -54.42 80.07
C VAL A 5 31.42 -53.38 79.57
N SER A 6 30.20 -53.54 80.12
CA SER A 6 29.13 -52.56 80.49
C SER A 6 27.93 -52.26 79.58
N ILE A 7 26.77 -52.81 80.02
CA ILE A 7 25.50 -52.18 80.46
C ILE A 7 25.20 -50.73 80.00
N GLY A 8 24.00 -50.52 79.42
CA GLY A 8 23.39 -49.20 79.24
C GLY A 8 21.88 -49.25 78.96
N LEU A 9 21.12 -48.55 79.82
CA LEU A 9 19.67 -48.38 79.98
C LEU A 9 18.76 -48.31 78.73
N LEU A 10 17.54 -48.85 78.89
CA LEU A 10 16.32 -48.44 78.18
C LEU A 10 15.97 -46.98 78.52
N ALA A 11 15.82 -46.14 77.49
CA ALA A 11 15.12 -44.87 77.59
C ALA A 11 14.03 -44.82 76.51
N SER A 12 12.78 -44.86 76.96
CA SER A 12 11.57 -44.64 76.18
C SER A 12 11.45 -43.16 75.78
N ALA A 13 11.52 -42.87 74.48
CA ALA A 13 11.19 -41.57 73.90
C ALA A 13 9.91 -41.71 73.06
N VAL A 14 8.82 -41.12 73.58
CA VAL A 14 7.56 -40.93 72.84
C VAL A 14 7.80 -39.82 71.82
N ALA A 15 7.85 -40.16 70.53
CA ALA A 15 7.87 -39.19 69.46
C ALA A 15 6.46 -38.64 69.25
N ALA A 16 6.22 -37.41 69.70
CA ALA A 16 5.02 -36.65 69.34
C ALA A 16 5.11 -36.26 67.86
N TRP A 17 4.27 -36.85 67.02
CA TRP A 17 4.09 -36.42 65.64
C TRP A 17 3.27 -35.12 65.63
N GLY A 18 3.96 -33.99 65.57
CA GLY A 18 3.35 -32.71 65.24
C GLY A 18 2.92 -32.73 63.77
N LEU A 19 1.61 -32.78 63.53
CA LEU A 19 1.02 -32.48 62.23
C LEU A 19 1.28 -31.00 61.92
N THR A 20 2.36 -30.70 61.21
CA THR A 20 2.53 -29.41 60.55
C THR A 20 1.59 -29.39 59.35
N THR A 21 0.44 -28.72 59.50
CA THR A 21 -0.37 -28.31 58.35
C THR A 21 0.53 -27.52 57.40
N PRO A 22 0.64 -27.90 56.11
CA PRO A 22 1.42 -27.10 55.17
C PRO A 22 0.76 -25.73 55.10
N ALA A 23 1.54 -24.67 55.39
CA ALA A 23 1.10 -23.31 55.17
C ALA A 23 0.67 -23.19 53.70
N LEU A 24 -0.59 -22.78 53.44
CA LEU A 24 -1.03 -22.50 52.08
C LEU A 24 -0.04 -21.51 51.45
N ALA A 25 0.62 -21.95 50.37
CA ALA A 25 1.49 -21.09 49.59
C ALA A 25 0.70 -19.82 49.20
N LYS A 26 1.32 -18.65 49.36
CA LYS A 26 0.68 -17.39 48.99
C LYS A 26 0.38 -17.42 47.49
N PRO A 27 -0.82 -16.98 47.05
CA PRO A 27 -1.17 -16.96 45.63
C PRO A 27 -0.20 -16.07 44.85
N HIS A 28 0.16 -16.49 43.64
CA HIS A 28 1.06 -15.77 42.73
C HIS A 28 0.37 -14.58 42.01
N TYR A 29 -0.72 -14.09 42.61
CA TYR A 29 -1.48 -12.93 42.17
C TYR A 29 -2.08 -12.20 43.37
N ARG A 30 -2.39 -10.92 43.20
CA ARG A 30 -3.26 -10.17 44.11
C ARG A 30 -4.69 -10.21 43.55
N HIS A 31 -5.66 -10.47 44.41
CA HIS A 31 -7.07 -10.55 44.04
C HIS A 31 -7.90 -9.55 44.83
N TYR A 32 -8.75 -8.84 44.11
CA TYR A 32 -9.66 -7.84 44.64
C TYR A 32 -11.05 -8.14 44.10
N ALA A 33 -12.07 -8.08 44.95
CA ALA A 33 -13.44 -8.30 44.53
C ALA A 33 -14.34 -7.20 45.09
N ILE A 34 -15.27 -6.72 44.27
CA ILE A 34 -16.27 -5.73 44.65
C ILE A 34 -17.64 -6.11 44.06
N GLY A 35 -18.72 -5.85 44.81
CA GLY A 35 -20.07 -6.29 44.46
C GLY A 35 -20.43 -7.67 45.02
N ARG A 36 -21.50 -8.28 44.48
CA ARG A 36 -22.03 -9.57 44.98
C ARG A 36 -21.76 -10.69 43.98
N LEU A 37 -20.63 -11.40 44.17
CA LEU A 37 -20.19 -12.51 43.30
C LEU A 37 -21.20 -13.68 43.19
N SER A 38 -22.13 -13.79 44.14
CA SER A 38 -23.18 -14.82 44.17
C SER A 38 -24.50 -14.37 43.54
N ALA A 39 -24.62 -13.11 43.11
CA ALA A 39 -25.82 -12.64 42.42
C ALA A 39 -26.01 -13.39 41.09
N PRO A 40 -27.24 -13.56 40.60
CA PRO A 40 -27.46 -14.01 39.22
C PRO A 40 -27.09 -12.91 38.22
N THR A 41 -26.66 -13.31 37.02
CA THR A 41 -26.46 -12.40 35.88
C THR A 41 -27.79 -11.74 35.52
N PRO A 42 -27.90 -10.40 35.55
CA PRO A 42 -29.18 -9.70 35.39
C PRO A 42 -29.83 -9.83 34.00
N GLY A 43 -29.02 -9.89 32.94
CA GLY A 43 -29.48 -9.86 31.56
C GLY A 43 -28.83 -10.94 30.68
N PRO A 44 -29.20 -11.00 29.38
CA PRO A 44 -28.60 -11.93 28.45
C PRO A 44 -27.14 -11.59 28.19
N VAL A 45 -26.28 -12.61 28.15
CA VAL A 45 -24.88 -12.48 27.73
C VAL A 45 -24.78 -12.71 26.23
N SER A 46 -24.02 -11.87 25.54
CA SER A 46 -23.78 -11.96 24.10
C SER A 46 -22.35 -11.56 23.74
N GLY A 47 -21.84 -12.10 22.63
CA GLY A 47 -20.46 -11.88 22.22
C GLY A 47 -20.19 -10.44 21.79
N GLY A 48 -18.90 -10.09 21.79
CA GLY A 48 -18.41 -8.81 21.30
C GLY A 48 -16.95 -8.60 21.68
N LEU A 49 -16.22 -7.83 20.88
CA LEU A 49 -14.86 -7.41 21.17
C LEU A 49 -14.84 -5.91 21.41
N LEU A 50 -14.26 -5.45 22.53
CA LEU A 50 -14.02 -4.03 22.75
C LEU A 50 -12.52 -3.74 22.73
N LEU A 51 -12.08 -2.97 21.74
CA LEU A 51 -10.69 -2.60 21.52
C LEU A 51 -10.49 -1.11 21.84
N MET A 52 -9.98 -0.79 23.03
CA MET A 52 -9.76 0.60 23.47
C MET A 52 -8.31 1.06 23.29
N GLY A 53 -8.09 2.19 22.61
CA GLY A 53 -6.73 2.62 22.23
C GLY A 53 -5.86 3.14 23.37
N GLY A 54 -6.42 3.36 24.57
CA GLY A 54 -5.64 3.51 25.81
C GLY A 54 -5.80 4.83 26.58
N GLY A 55 -6.74 5.70 26.21
CA GLY A 55 -7.11 6.87 27.01
C GLY A 55 -8.06 6.54 28.16
N ASP A 56 -8.17 7.48 29.11
CA ASP A 56 -9.05 7.36 30.26
C ASP A 56 -10.48 7.78 29.87
N ARG A 57 -11.48 6.94 30.21
CA ARG A 57 -12.92 7.26 30.24
C ARG A 57 -13.68 7.30 28.90
N ASN A 58 -13.87 6.13 28.29
CA ASN A 58 -14.91 5.95 27.27
C ASN A 58 -16.13 5.22 27.87
N HIS A 59 -16.96 5.96 28.62
CA HIS A 59 -18.09 5.37 29.34
C HIS A 59 -19.11 4.71 28.41
N ASP A 60 -19.39 5.31 27.24
CA ASP A 60 -20.34 4.75 26.28
C ASP A 60 -19.89 3.38 25.76
N ALA A 61 -18.60 3.26 25.42
CA ALA A 61 -18.00 1.98 25.04
C ALA A 61 -18.06 0.95 26.18
N MET A 62 -17.80 1.38 27.42
CA MET A 62 -17.88 0.50 28.59
C MET A 62 -19.30 0.05 28.88
N HIS A 63 -20.29 0.93 28.77
CA HIS A 63 -21.70 0.58 28.90
C HIS A 63 -22.13 -0.41 27.82
N TRP A 64 -21.65 -0.26 26.58
CA TRP A 64 -21.85 -1.27 25.53
C TRP A 64 -21.28 -2.63 25.96
N PHE A 65 -20.05 -2.67 26.45
CA PHE A 65 -19.43 -3.93 26.91
C PHE A 65 -20.16 -4.55 28.11
N PHE A 66 -20.59 -3.75 29.09
CA PHE A 66 -21.36 -4.23 30.23
C PHE A 66 -22.73 -4.77 29.81
N ALA A 67 -23.39 -4.14 28.84
CA ALA A 67 -24.63 -4.66 28.27
C ALA A 67 -24.41 -6.01 27.57
N LYS A 68 -23.32 -6.17 26.82
CA LYS A 68 -22.92 -7.47 26.24
C LYS A 68 -22.70 -8.54 27.30
N ALA A 69 -22.13 -8.16 28.44
CA ALA A 69 -21.94 -9.05 29.59
C ALA A 69 -23.22 -9.21 30.45
N GLY A 70 -24.39 -8.83 29.94
CA GLY A 70 -25.66 -8.97 30.65
C GLY A 70 -25.73 -8.18 31.96
N HIS A 71 -24.94 -7.10 32.10
CA HIS A 71 -24.74 -6.35 33.35
C HIS A 71 -24.27 -7.23 34.52
N GLY A 72 -23.60 -8.34 34.21
CA GLY A 72 -23.23 -9.40 35.14
C GLY A 72 -21.86 -9.22 35.78
N HIS A 73 -21.11 -10.31 35.82
CA HIS A 73 -19.83 -10.41 36.51
C HIS A 73 -18.66 -10.16 35.56
N ILE A 74 -17.88 -9.12 35.82
CA ILE A 74 -16.70 -8.78 35.03
C ILE A 74 -15.43 -9.27 35.72
N VAL A 75 -14.57 -9.97 34.99
CA VAL A 75 -13.21 -10.30 35.45
C VAL A 75 -12.20 -9.37 34.77
N VAL A 76 -11.43 -8.64 35.56
CA VAL A 76 -10.36 -7.75 35.11
C VAL A 76 -9.02 -8.44 35.31
N LEU A 77 -8.26 -8.61 34.23
CA LEU A 77 -6.91 -9.17 34.26
C LEU A 77 -5.87 -8.07 34.11
N ARG A 78 -4.87 -8.06 35.00
CA ARG A 78 -3.76 -7.10 34.99
C ARG A 78 -2.42 -7.78 35.21
N ALA A 79 -1.37 -7.28 34.57
CA ALA A 79 0.02 -7.70 34.83
C ALA A 79 0.85 -6.63 35.58
N SER A 80 0.27 -5.43 35.76
CA SER A 80 0.85 -4.27 36.44
C SER A 80 -0.26 -3.47 37.15
N PHE A 81 0.12 -2.51 37.99
CA PHE A 81 -0.78 -1.62 38.76
C PHE A 81 -1.68 -2.35 39.77
N GLY A 82 -2.70 -1.67 40.32
CA GLY A 82 -3.55 -2.15 41.41
C GLY A 82 -5.01 -2.41 40.98
N PRO A 83 -5.99 -2.29 41.90
CA PRO A 83 -7.39 -2.61 41.64
C PRO A 83 -8.19 -1.50 40.95
N GLU A 84 -7.57 -0.35 40.64
CA GLU A 84 -8.26 0.93 40.38
C GLU A 84 -9.31 0.83 39.27
N ILE A 85 -8.99 0.19 38.15
CA ILE A 85 -9.91 0.00 37.01
C ILE A 85 -11.16 -0.79 37.43
N GLY A 86 -11.00 -1.82 38.27
CA GLY A 86 -12.14 -2.61 38.73
C GLY A 86 -13.04 -1.83 39.69
N GLU A 87 -12.45 -0.95 40.50
CA GLU A 87 -13.21 -0.04 41.36
C GLU A 87 -13.96 1.02 40.55
N GLU A 88 -13.33 1.58 39.51
CA GLU A 88 -13.96 2.51 38.58
C GLU A 88 -15.15 1.87 37.86
N PHE A 89 -15.00 0.65 37.33
CA PHE A 89 -16.07 -0.08 36.64
C PHE A 89 -17.30 -0.26 37.54
N PHE A 90 -17.10 -0.56 38.82
CA PHE A 90 -18.20 -0.81 39.74
C PHE A 90 -18.79 0.47 40.35
N ARG A 91 -17.94 1.43 40.75
CA ARG A 91 -18.36 2.61 41.53
C ARG A 91 -18.65 3.83 40.69
N GLU A 92 -17.90 4.05 39.61
CA GLU A 92 -17.97 5.28 38.81
C GLU A 92 -18.80 5.07 37.55
N ILE A 93 -18.47 4.05 36.75
CA ILE A 93 -19.25 3.70 35.54
C ILE A 93 -20.55 3.00 35.96
N GLY A 94 -20.44 1.99 36.80
CA GLY A 94 -21.58 1.23 37.32
C GLY A 94 -22.27 0.36 36.26
N GLY A 95 -23.33 -0.34 36.68
CA GLY A 95 -24.13 -1.19 35.80
C GLY A 95 -23.61 -2.62 35.63
N VAL A 96 -22.84 -3.13 36.60
CA VAL A 96 -22.37 -4.52 36.68
C VAL A 96 -22.66 -5.12 38.06
N ALA A 97 -22.91 -6.43 38.13
CA ALA A 97 -23.25 -7.12 39.37
C ALA A 97 -22.04 -7.27 40.32
N SER A 98 -20.85 -7.47 39.73
CA SER A 98 -19.58 -7.50 40.46
C SER A 98 -18.38 -7.37 39.54
N VAL A 99 -17.24 -7.03 40.13
CA VAL A 99 -15.94 -7.05 39.45
C VAL A 99 -14.93 -7.83 40.28
N GLU A 100 -14.22 -8.78 39.67
CA GLU A 100 -13.05 -9.46 40.23
C GLU A 100 -11.80 -9.03 39.47
N THR A 101 -10.81 -8.46 40.16
CA THR A 101 -9.54 -8.02 39.57
C THR A 101 -8.40 -8.93 40.01
N PHE A 102 -7.73 -9.56 39.05
CA PHE A 102 -6.54 -10.39 39.27
C PHE A 102 -5.30 -9.67 38.74
N VAL A 103 -4.37 -9.35 39.64
CA VAL A 103 -3.06 -8.77 39.30
C VAL A 103 -1.99 -9.84 39.40
N PHE A 104 -1.51 -10.32 38.25
CA PHE A 104 -0.52 -11.37 38.13
C PHE A 104 0.85 -10.89 38.65
N ALA A 105 1.52 -11.71 39.45
CA ALA A 105 2.91 -11.48 39.84
C ALA A 105 3.89 -12.25 38.94
N ASP A 106 3.49 -13.43 38.47
CA ASP A 106 4.29 -14.29 37.59
C ASP A 106 3.42 -15.29 36.80
N ARG A 107 4.06 -16.09 35.94
CA ARG A 107 3.43 -17.09 35.07
C ARG A 107 2.71 -18.20 35.83
N THR A 108 3.11 -18.52 37.06
CA THR A 108 2.54 -19.61 37.87
C THR A 108 1.06 -19.36 38.19
N ALA A 109 0.68 -18.08 38.36
CA ALA A 109 -0.70 -17.69 38.57
C ALA A 109 -1.64 -18.11 37.42
N ALA A 110 -1.11 -18.29 36.21
CA ALA A 110 -1.89 -18.64 35.03
C ALA A 110 -2.40 -20.09 35.01
N SER A 111 -2.08 -20.88 36.05
CA SER A 111 -2.61 -22.23 36.26
C SER A 111 -3.40 -22.34 37.57
N ASP A 112 -3.63 -21.24 38.30
CA ASP A 112 -4.34 -21.27 39.58
C ASP A 112 -5.82 -21.63 39.39
N ARG A 113 -6.29 -22.63 40.14
CA ARG A 113 -7.65 -23.18 39.97
C ARG A 113 -8.74 -22.18 40.33
N ARG A 114 -8.50 -21.26 41.27
CA ARG A 114 -9.51 -20.26 41.66
C ARG A 114 -9.65 -19.19 40.60
N LEU A 115 -8.51 -18.72 40.07
CA LEU A 115 -8.50 -17.78 38.94
C LEU A 115 -9.21 -18.37 37.72
N LEU A 116 -8.87 -19.61 37.33
CA LEU A 116 -9.51 -20.28 36.18
C LEU A 116 -11.02 -20.49 36.39
N ALA A 117 -11.46 -20.77 37.63
CA ALA A 117 -12.88 -20.85 37.96
C ALA A 117 -13.59 -19.49 37.83
N ALA A 118 -12.94 -18.40 38.24
CA ALA A 118 -13.46 -17.05 38.05
C ALA A 118 -13.59 -16.70 36.56
N LEU A 119 -12.57 -17.00 35.75
CA LEU A 119 -12.62 -16.81 34.29
C LEU A 119 -13.76 -17.59 33.64
N ALA A 120 -13.95 -18.86 34.00
CA ALA A 120 -15.02 -19.69 33.45
C ALA A 120 -16.42 -19.14 33.80
N LYS A 121 -16.57 -18.56 34.99
CA LYS A 121 -17.83 -17.97 35.47
C LYS A 121 -18.10 -16.57 34.91
N ALA A 122 -17.05 -15.84 34.52
CA ALA A 122 -17.17 -14.46 34.04
C ALA A 122 -18.25 -14.31 32.97
N ASP A 123 -19.05 -13.25 33.07
CA ASP A 123 -19.97 -12.85 32.01
C ASP A 123 -19.25 -11.97 30.99
N GLY A 124 -18.21 -11.25 31.39
CA GLY A 124 -17.31 -10.52 30.49
C GLY A 124 -15.88 -10.47 31.06
N ILE A 125 -14.88 -10.46 30.19
CA ILE A 125 -13.47 -10.37 30.58
C ILE A 125 -12.86 -9.08 30.04
N PHE A 126 -12.14 -8.35 30.88
CA PHE A 126 -11.45 -7.12 30.52
C PHE A 126 -9.95 -7.23 30.80
N ILE A 127 -9.11 -6.98 29.79
CA ILE A 127 -7.66 -6.98 29.90
C ILE A 127 -7.18 -5.53 30.01
N ALA A 128 -6.61 -5.18 31.16
CA ALA A 128 -6.19 -3.80 31.43
C ALA A 128 -4.91 -3.39 30.69
N GLY A 129 -4.65 -2.09 30.67
CA GLY A 129 -3.33 -1.56 30.34
C GLY A 129 -2.26 -2.00 31.34
N GLY A 130 -0.98 -1.85 30.98
CA GLY A 130 0.12 -2.33 31.79
C GLY A 130 1.36 -2.62 30.96
N ASP A 131 2.19 -3.51 31.49
CA ASP A 131 3.34 -4.06 30.79
C ASP A 131 2.89 -5.19 29.85
N GLN A 132 3.00 -4.94 28.56
CA GLN A 132 2.55 -5.83 27.49
C GLN A 132 3.34 -7.14 27.44
N ALA A 133 4.66 -7.07 27.67
CA ALA A 133 5.53 -8.25 27.65
C ALA A 133 5.17 -9.24 28.76
N ARG A 134 4.73 -8.73 29.92
CA ARG A 134 4.25 -9.59 31.00
C ARG A 134 3.02 -10.39 30.62
N TYR A 135 2.05 -9.80 29.91
CA TYR A 135 0.89 -10.58 29.47
C TYR A 135 1.29 -11.75 28.59
N VAL A 136 2.16 -11.52 27.60
CA VAL A 136 2.68 -12.58 26.73
C VAL A 136 3.43 -13.63 27.56
N ARG A 137 4.40 -13.21 28.39
CA ARG A 137 5.23 -14.12 29.21
C ARG A 137 4.41 -14.93 30.21
N TYR A 138 3.36 -14.35 30.79
CA TYR A 138 2.56 -15.01 31.82
C TYR A 138 1.48 -15.91 31.22
N TRP A 139 0.91 -15.59 30.06
CA TRP A 139 -0.30 -16.27 29.58
C TRP A 139 -0.08 -17.14 28.34
N LYS A 140 0.90 -16.85 27.47
CA LYS A 140 1.07 -17.59 26.22
C LYS A 140 1.31 -19.07 26.50
N GLY A 141 0.49 -19.96 25.94
CA GLY A 141 0.58 -21.40 26.17
C GLY A 141 0.29 -21.84 27.62
N THR A 142 -0.55 -21.11 28.36
CA THR A 142 -1.01 -21.51 29.70
C THR A 142 -2.53 -21.74 29.74
N PRO A 143 -3.05 -22.34 30.82
CA PRO A 143 -4.49 -22.50 31.00
C PRO A 143 -5.30 -21.20 30.98
N VAL A 144 -4.71 -20.05 31.35
CA VAL A 144 -5.40 -18.75 31.22
C VAL A 144 -5.67 -18.41 29.75
N ALA A 145 -4.69 -18.56 28.84
CA ALA A 145 -4.95 -18.32 27.41
C ALA A 145 -6.06 -19.24 26.87
N ALA A 146 -6.02 -20.52 27.24
CA ALA A 146 -7.10 -21.46 26.87
C ALA A 146 -8.46 -21.07 27.46
N ALA A 147 -8.50 -20.52 28.68
CA ALA A 147 -9.74 -20.04 29.29
C ALA A 147 -10.27 -18.77 28.60
N LEU A 148 -9.40 -17.89 28.11
CA LEU A 148 -9.79 -16.71 27.33
C LEU A 148 -10.40 -17.13 25.98
N ASP A 149 -9.77 -18.07 25.27
CA ASP A 149 -10.31 -18.64 24.04
C ASP A 149 -11.67 -19.31 24.29
N ALA A 150 -11.78 -20.11 25.35
CA ALA A 150 -13.03 -20.78 25.73
C ALA A 150 -14.14 -19.78 26.10
N HIS A 151 -13.80 -18.66 26.75
CA HIS A 151 -14.76 -17.60 27.09
C HIS A 151 -15.36 -16.97 25.83
N VAL A 152 -14.54 -16.62 24.85
CA VAL A 152 -15.02 -16.05 23.59
C VAL A 152 -15.77 -17.10 22.77
N ALA A 153 -15.30 -18.35 22.72
CA ALA A 153 -15.99 -19.45 22.05
C ALA A 153 -17.36 -19.76 22.67
N ALA A 154 -17.56 -19.46 23.96
CA ALA A 154 -18.86 -19.54 24.64
C ALA A 154 -19.81 -18.37 24.29
N GLY A 155 -19.44 -17.50 23.35
CA GLY A 155 -20.25 -16.36 22.92
C GLY A 155 -20.31 -15.23 23.95
N LYS A 156 -19.25 -15.08 24.76
CA LYS A 156 -19.15 -14.02 25.78
C LYS A 156 -18.19 -12.92 25.33
N PRO A 157 -18.39 -11.67 25.79
CA PRO A 157 -17.58 -10.55 25.35
C PRO A 157 -16.21 -10.51 26.04
N ILE A 158 -15.21 -10.04 25.29
CA ILE A 158 -13.87 -9.74 25.80
C ILE A 158 -13.46 -8.33 25.38
N ALA A 159 -12.74 -7.64 26.25
CA ALA A 159 -12.31 -6.26 26.07
C ALA A 159 -10.84 -6.08 26.42
N GLY A 160 -10.19 -5.09 25.82
CA GLY A 160 -8.81 -4.73 26.11
C GLY A 160 -8.57 -3.24 25.95
N THR A 161 -7.73 -2.65 26.82
CA THR A 161 -7.27 -1.26 26.69
C THR A 161 -5.75 -1.18 26.66
N SER A 162 -5.18 -0.31 25.83
CA SER A 162 -3.72 -0.09 25.74
C SER A 162 -3.01 -1.44 25.47
N ALA A 163 -2.09 -1.88 26.34
CA ALA A 163 -1.46 -3.20 26.25
C ALA A 163 -2.47 -4.36 26.15
N GLY A 164 -3.64 -4.25 26.80
CA GLY A 164 -4.71 -5.24 26.71
C GLY A 164 -5.34 -5.31 25.32
N LEU A 165 -5.46 -4.20 24.60
CA LEU A 165 -5.87 -4.21 23.18
C LEU A 165 -4.75 -4.82 22.33
N ALA A 166 -3.51 -4.35 22.54
CA ALA A 166 -2.37 -4.69 21.68
C ALA A 166 -2.11 -6.20 21.56
N ILE A 167 -2.49 -6.99 22.56
CA ILE A 167 -2.32 -8.44 22.59
C ILE A 167 -3.52 -9.25 22.04
N LEU A 168 -4.58 -8.59 21.56
CA LEU A 168 -5.79 -9.29 21.07
C LEU A 168 -5.72 -9.67 19.58
N GLY A 169 -4.86 -9.01 18.78
CA GLY A 169 -4.64 -9.41 17.39
C GLY A 169 -4.10 -10.83 17.28
N GLU A 170 -4.40 -11.53 16.18
CA GLU A 170 -3.79 -12.85 15.90
C GLU A 170 -2.26 -12.77 15.93
N ARG A 171 -1.73 -11.67 15.38
CA ARG A 171 -0.33 -11.31 15.50
C ARG A 171 -0.24 -10.05 16.35
N LEU A 172 0.59 -10.07 17.38
CA LEU A 172 0.71 -8.98 18.34
C LEU A 172 2.16 -8.54 18.46
N TYR A 173 2.39 -7.24 18.57
CA TYR A 173 3.67 -6.77 19.10
C TYR A 173 3.73 -7.19 20.57
N GLY A 174 4.79 -7.85 21.02
CA GLY A 174 4.92 -8.35 22.38
C GLY A 174 5.70 -7.41 23.31
N ALA A 175 6.44 -6.44 22.75
CA ALA A 175 7.38 -5.61 23.50
C ALA A 175 8.40 -6.44 24.31
N MET A 176 8.83 -7.59 23.76
CA MET A 176 9.58 -8.61 24.50
C MET A 176 10.99 -8.18 24.94
N ASP A 177 11.44 -7.01 24.49
CA ASP A 177 12.64 -6.29 24.89
C ASP A 177 12.43 -5.38 26.12
N ASP A 178 11.27 -5.48 26.78
CA ASP A 178 10.86 -4.65 27.92
C ASP A 178 10.80 -3.15 27.61
N GLY A 179 10.70 -2.80 26.32
CA GLY A 179 10.66 -1.43 25.82
C GLY A 179 9.43 -1.14 24.95
N SER A 180 9.47 -0.02 24.24
CA SER A 180 8.58 0.26 23.12
C SER A 180 9.43 0.77 21.97
N ILE A 181 9.09 0.37 20.75
CA ILE A 181 9.71 0.91 19.55
C ILE A 181 8.92 2.10 19.01
N THR A 182 9.61 3.09 18.43
CA THR A 182 9.03 4.23 17.68
C THR A 182 8.84 3.90 16.20
N SER A 183 8.09 4.72 15.45
CA SER A 183 7.94 4.55 14.00
C SER A 183 9.27 4.61 13.26
N GLY A 184 10.12 5.60 13.55
CA GLY A 184 11.43 5.71 12.89
C GLY A 184 12.33 4.49 13.13
N GLN A 185 12.39 3.98 14.37
CA GLN A 185 13.15 2.78 14.70
C GLN A 185 12.58 1.53 14.00
N ALA A 186 11.26 1.37 14.01
CA ALA A 186 10.59 0.22 13.40
C ALA A 186 10.74 0.22 11.87
N LEU A 187 10.66 1.39 11.22
CA LEU A 187 10.89 1.53 9.79
C LEU A 187 12.37 1.33 9.41
N ALA A 188 13.32 1.60 10.32
CA ALA A 188 14.74 1.40 10.06
C ALA A 188 15.17 -0.07 10.09
N ALA A 189 14.50 -0.91 10.87
CA ALA A 189 14.79 -2.33 10.99
C ALA A 189 13.50 -3.15 11.23
N PRO A 190 12.56 -3.18 10.26
CA PRO A 190 11.25 -3.83 10.44
C PRO A 190 11.35 -5.33 10.73
N PHE A 191 12.41 -5.98 10.25
CA PHE A 191 12.66 -7.41 10.47
C PHE A 191 13.62 -7.71 11.62
N GLY A 192 14.13 -6.67 12.28
CA GLY A 192 15.08 -6.76 13.38
C GLY A 192 14.45 -7.24 14.70
N PRO A 193 15.29 -7.55 15.71
CA PRO A 193 14.85 -8.18 16.96
C PRO A 193 13.99 -7.27 17.85
N ALA A 194 14.02 -5.94 17.64
CA ALA A 194 13.20 -4.99 18.40
C ALA A 194 11.72 -4.98 17.95
N VAL A 195 11.42 -5.49 16.75
CA VAL A 195 10.04 -5.67 16.25
C VAL A 195 9.57 -7.07 16.62
N THR A 196 9.15 -7.21 17.88
CA THR A 196 8.82 -8.48 18.52
C THR A 196 7.38 -8.92 18.21
N ILE A 197 7.13 -9.37 16.97
CA ILE A 197 5.81 -9.89 16.60
C ILE A 197 5.66 -11.34 17.07
N GLU A 198 4.66 -11.58 17.89
CA GLU A 198 4.27 -12.87 18.44
C GLU A 198 2.98 -13.36 17.76
N GLY A 199 2.82 -14.67 17.63
CA GLY A 199 1.56 -15.32 17.24
C GLY A 199 1.18 -16.45 18.19
N ASP A 200 0.07 -17.14 17.88
CA ASP A 200 -0.45 -18.29 18.65
C ASP A 200 -0.63 -17.95 20.15
N PHE A 201 -1.28 -16.81 20.40
CA PHE A 201 -1.54 -16.31 21.75
C PHE A 201 -3.02 -16.42 22.14
N LEU A 202 -3.91 -15.84 21.31
CA LEU A 202 -5.37 -15.90 21.44
C LEU A 202 -5.99 -16.11 20.05
N HIS A 203 -7.12 -16.82 19.99
CA HIS A 203 -7.77 -17.25 18.76
C HIS A 203 -9.15 -16.61 18.58
N LEU A 204 -9.14 -15.33 18.22
CA LEU A 204 -10.37 -14.53 18.08
C LEU A 204 -10.76 -14.44 16.61
N ALA A 205 -11.87 -15.06 16.22
CA ALA A 205 -12.29 -15.16 14.82
C ALA A 205 -12.37 -13.80 14.07
N PRO A 206 -12.92 -12.72 14.67
CA PRO A 206 -12.89 -11.40 14.03
C PRO A 206 -11.48 -10.83 13.85
N LEU A 207 -10.51 -11.20 14.69
CA LEU A 207 -9.13 -10.70 14.63
C LEU A 207 -8.17 -11.64 13.89
N LYS A 208 -8.70 -12.56 13.10
CA LYS A 208 -7.92 -13.38 12.18
C LYS A 208 -7.21 -12.50 11.15
N ASN A 209 -5.92 -12.75 10.90
CA ASN A 209 -5.02 -11.97 10.07
C ASN A 209 -4.89 -10.50 10.50
N VAL A 210 -5.10 -10.19 11.78
CA VAL A 210 -5.01 -8.80 12.28
C VAL A 210 -3.78 -8.60 13.14
N VAL A 211 -3.03 -7.53 12.86
CA VAL A 211 -2.05 -6.93 13.75
C VAL A 211 -2.68 -5.71 14.41
N THR A 212 -2.76 -5.69 15.73
CA THR A 212 -3.32 -4.55 16.47
C THR A 212 -2.25 -3.59 16.98
N ASP A 213 -2.56 -2.30 17.02
CA ASP A 213 -1.74 -1.29 17.68
C ASP A 213 -2.60 -0.24 18.42
N THR A 214 -2.00 0.39 19.43
CA THR A 214 -2.64 1.34 20.35
C THR A 214 -1.88 2.66 20.41
N HIS A 215 -2.47 3.65 21.08
CA HIS A 215 -1.87 4.98 21.26
C HIS A 215 -1.48 5.64 19.94
N PHE A 216 -2.40 5.62 18.97
CA PHE A 216 -2.03 5.66 17.57
C PHE A 216 -1.64 7.05 17.08
N LYS A 217 -2.43 8.09 17.40
CA LYS A 217 -2.18 9.45 16.93
C LYS A 217 -1.12 10.16 17.74
N GLU A 218 -1.22 10.17 19.07
CA GLU A 218 -0.32 10.99 19.91
C GLU A 218 1.15 10.57 19.77
N ARG A 219 1.38 9.30 19.41
CA ARG A 219 2.72 8.72 19.32
C ARG A 219 3.20 8.47 17.88
N ASP A 220 2.49 8.99 16.88
CA ASP A 220 2.83 8.84 15.46
C ASP A 220 3.07 7.36 15.08
N ARG A 221 2.10 6.47 15.33
CA ARG A 221 2.29 5.01 15.24
C ARG A 221 2.05 4.38 13.89
N LEU A 222 1.65 5.16 12.87
CA LEU A 222 1.34 4.61 11.55
C LEU A 222 2.55 3.91 10.91
N GLY A 223 3.73 4.52 10.98
CA GLY A 223 4.96 3.91 10.45
C GLY A 223 5.36 2.63 11.20
N ARG A 224 5.15 2.60 12.52
CA ARG A 224 5.38 1.41 13.34
C ARG A 224 4.43 0.28 12.96
N LEU A 225 3.14 0.57 12.78
CA LEU A 225 2.17 -0.44 12.36
C LEU A 225 2.52 -1.01 10.98
N PHE A 226 3.07 -0.21 10.05
CA PHE A 226 3.58 -0.74 8.78
C PHE A 226 4.68 -1.77 9.00
N ALA A 227 5.66 -1.47 9.86
CA ALA A 227 6.73 -2.40 10.20
C ALA A 227 6.20 -3.67 10.88
N PHE A 228 5.19 -3.54 11.76
CA PHE A 228 4.58 -4.67 12.44
C PHE A 228 3.86 -5.60 11.47
N VAL A 229 3.06 -5.04 10.56
CA VAL A 229 2.37 -5.80 9.51
C VAL A 229 3.37 -6.44 8.55
N ALA A 230 4.42 -5.72 8.14
CA ALA A 230 5.47 -6.27 7.28
C ALA A 230 6.20 -7.45 7.95
N LYS A 231 6.55 -7.34 9.23
CA LYS A 231 7.15 -8.44 10.00
C LYS A 231 6.19 -9.63 10.08
N ALA A 232 4.92 -9.39 10.40
CA ALA A 232 3.90 -10.44 10.48
C ALA A 232 3.70 -11.17 9.14
N GLU A 233 3.72 -10.46 8.01
CA GLU A 233 3.66 -11.03 6.65
C GLU A 233 4.90 -11.86 6.30
N ALA A 234 6.04 -11.59 6.94
CA ALA A 234 7.30 -12.27 6.66
C ALA A 234 7.55 -13.52 7.52
N GLU A 235 6.71 -13.78 8.52
CA GLU A 235 6.83 -14.97 9.38
C GLU A 235 6.68 -16.26 8.55
N ALA A 236 7.54 -17.25 8.85
CA ALA A 236 7.69 -18.45 8.02
C ALA A 236 6.46 -19.37 8.04
N ASP A 237 5.58 -19.19 9.02
CA ASP A 237 4.37 -19.97 9.23
C ASP A 237 3.15 -19.42 8.45
N ARG A 238 3.32 -18.39 7.61
CA ARG A 238 2.27 -17.85 6.73
C ARG A 238 2.44 -18.31 5.27
N PRO A 239 1.56 -19.22 4.79
CA PRO A 239 1.42 -19.53 3.38
C PRO A 239 1.05 -18.32 2.51
N ALA A 240 1.54 -18.29 1.27
CA ALA A 240 1.30 -17.21 0.32
C ALA A 240 -0.18 -17.08 -0.14
N ASP A 241 -0.97 -18.14 -0.01
CA ASP A 241 -2.39 -18.19 -0.38
C ASP A 241 -3.33 -17.66 0.72
N GLN A 242 -2.81 -17.39 1.92
CA GLN A 242 -3.61 -16.71 2.95
C GLN A 242 -3.87 -15.25 2.58
N PRO A 243 -5.05 -14.69 2.97
CA PRO A 243 -5.32 -13.27 2.85
C PRO A 243 -4.19 -12.41 3.43
N ALA A 244 -4.03 -11.19 2.91
CA ALA A 244 -3.15 -10.20 3.50
C ALA A 244 -3.49 -9.96 4.98
N MET A 245 -2.46 -9.75 5.79
CA MET A 245 -2.60 -9.20 7.13
C MET A 245 -3.23 -7.81 7.03
N ILE A 246 -4.00 -7.44 8.03
CA ILE A 246 -4.46 -6.06 8.20
C ILE A 246 -3.84 -5.49 9.47
N GLY A 247 -3.36 -4.26 9.40
CA GLY A 247 -3.01 -3.50 10.59
C GLY A 247 -4.22 -2.75 11.10
N LEU A 248 -4.54 -2.88 12.38
CA LEU A 248 -5.65 -2.18 13.04
C LEU A 248 -5.10 -1.29 14.14
N GLY A 249 -5.04 0.01 13.89
CA GLY A 249 -4.68 1.02 14.89
C GLY A 249 -5.93 1.63 15.54
N VAL A 250 -5.95 1.78 16.85
CA VAL A 250 -7.03 2.50 17.58
C VAL A 250 -6.42 3.63 18.41
N ASP A 251 -7.01 4.82 18.30
CA ASP A 251 -6.56 6.02 18.99
C ASP A 251 -6.83 5.99 20.50
N GLU A 252 -6.04 6.72 21.30
CA GLU A 252 -6.25 6.91 22.74
C GLU A 252 -7.66 7.41 23.04
N SER A 253 -8.18 8.31 22.20
CA SER A 253 -9.51 8.92 22.34
C SER A 253 -10.64 8.07 21.73
N ALA A 254 -10.38 6.80 21.41
CA ALA A 254 -11.34 5.93 20.75
C ALA A 254 -11.39 4.51 21.32
N ALA A 255 -12.54 3.87 21.14
CA ALA A 255 -12.74 2.45 21.34
C ALA A 255 -13.52 1.87 20.15
N LEU A 256 -12.99 0.79 19.57
CA LEU A 256 -13.65 0.03 18.51
C LEU A 256 -14.43 -1.13 19.14
N ALA A 257 -15.75 -1.04 19.09
CA ALA A 257 -16.65 -2.11 19.50
C ALA A 257 -17.03 -2.96 18.28
N VAL A 258 -16.70 -4.25 18.33
CA VAL A 258 -16.92 -5.22 17.25
C VAL A 258 -17.98 -6.22 17.68
N GLU A 259 -19.02 -6.33 16.87
CA GLU A 259 -20.12 -7.28 17.03
C GLU A 259 -19.68 -8.71 16.64
N PRO A 260 -20.42 -9.76 17.06
CA PRO A 260 -20.08 -11.15 16.72
C PRO A 260 -19.99 -11.45 15.23
N ASP A 261 -20.67 -10.68 14.39
CA ASP A 261 -20.64 -10.80 12.93
C ASP A 261 -19.39 -10.15 12.29
N GLY A 262 -18.53 -9.51 13.10
CA GLY A 262 -17.32 -8.82 12.66
C GLY A 262 -17.53 -7.34 12.33
N SER A 263 -18.76 -6.82 12.40
CA SER A 263 -19.03 -5.39 12.16
C SER A 263 -18.60 -4.54 13.37
N GLY A 264 -17.84 -3.48 13.12
CA GLY A 264 -17.21 -2.66 14.14
C GLY A 264 -17.56 -1.18 14.04
N ARG A 265 -17.76 -0.52 15.20
CA ARG A 265 -18.05 0.92 15.32
C ARG A 265 -17.16 1.60 16.33
N ILE A 266 -16.81 2.86 16.05
CA ILE A 266 -16.02 3.70 16.94
C ILE A 266 -16.93 4.42 17.93
N TYR A 267 -16.63 4.25 19.22
CA TYR A 267 -16.99 5.19 20.28
C TYR A 267 -15.80 6.14 20.48
N ALA A 268 -16.00 7.45 20.30
CA ALA A 268 -14.95 8.44 20.43
C ALA A 268 -15.23 9.39 21.60
N THR A 269 -14.20 9.73 22.37
CA THR A 269 -14.26 10.72 23.46
C THR A 269 -13.82 12.11 22.98
N ALA A 270 -13.24 12.21 21.78
CA ALA A 270 -12.88 13.44 21.10
C ALA A 270 -13.44 13.46 19.67
N ALA A 271 -13.63 14.64 19.09
CA ALA A 271 -14.20 14.79 17.75
C ALA A 271 -13.35 14.15 16.63
N ASP A 272 -12.06 14.02 16.87
CA ASP A 272 -11.06 13.43 15.98
C ASP A 272 -10.61 12.02 16.40
N GLY A 273 -11.28 11.43 17.41
CA GLY A 273 -11.03 10.06 17.83
C GLY A 273 -11.49 9.04 16.80
N GLY A 274 -10.63 8.06 16.50
CA GLY A 274 -10.88 7.10 15.45
C GLY A 274 -9.95 5.89 15.44
N GLY A 275 -9.95 5.18 14.32
CA GLY A 275 -9.07 4.06 14.06
C GLY A 275 -8.53 4.08 12.63
N TRP A 276 -7.59 3.18 12.36
CA TRP A 276 -6.93 3.04 11.06
C TRP A 276 -6.89 1.57 10.66
N VAL A 277 -7.24 1.29 9.41
CA VAL A 277 -6.95 0.01 8.76
C VAL A 277 -5.79 0.22 7.79
N VAL A 278 -4.69 -0.51 8.00
CA VAL A 278 -3.54 -0.62 7.09
C VAL A 278 -3.71 -1.89 6.28
N ASP A 279 -3.70 -1.75 4.96
CA ASP A 279 -3.77 -2.86 4.02
C ASP A 279 -2.40 -3.54 3.87
N GLY A 280 -2.23 -4.73 4.43
CA GLY A 280 -0.97 -5.46 4.41
C GLY A 280 -0.58 -6.02 3.03
N ALA A 281 -1.46 -5.97 2.02
CA ALA A 281 -1.08 -6.37 0.68
C ALA A 281 0.10 -5.56 0.14
N GLY A 282 0.17 -4.26 0.48
CA GLY A 282 1.30 -3.38 0.14
C GLY A 282 2.57 -3.60 0.97
N LEU A 283 2.52 -4.50 1.96
CA LEU A 283 3.60 -4.83 2.90
C LEU A 283 4.08 -6.29 2.80
N ARG A 284 3.50 -7.05 1.87
CA ARG A 284 3.84 -8.45 1.60
C ARG A 284 4.99 -8.55 0.60
N GLY A 285 5.87 -9.55 0.76
CA GLY A 285 6.91 -9.88 -0.23
C GLY A 285 8.05 -8.86 -0.34
N LEU A 286 8.22 -8.00 0.67
CA LEU A 286 9.27 -6.98 0.68
C LEU A 286 10.68 -7.56 0.92
N ASP A 287 11.73 -6.85 0.46
CA ASP A 287 13.12 -7.17 0.84
C ASP A 287 13.26 -7.08 2.36
N ARG A 288 13.82 -8.14 2.95
CA ARG A 288 13.97 -8.29 4.40
C ARG A 288 15.22 -7.58 4.95
N ARG A 289 16.04 -6.99 4.09
CA ARG A 289 17.29 -6.33 4.47
C ARG A 289 17.11 -4.81 4.57
N GLY A 290 17.62 -4.26 5.68
CA GLY A 290 17.68 -2.80 5.88
C GLY A 290 16.32 -2.18 6.22
N LEU A 291 16.15 -0.92 5.80
CA LEU A 291 14.95 -0.13 6.08
C LEU A 291 13.74 -0.64 5.30
N LEU A 292 12.54 -0.44 5.85
CA LEU A 292 11.29 -0.74 5.17
C LEU A 292 11.19 0.07 3.86
N ARG A 293 11.01 -0.63 2.75
CA ARG A 293 10.74 -0.07 1.43
C ARG A 293 9.42 -0.62 0.95
N ALA A 294 8.36 0.18 1.10
CA ALA A 294 7.04 -0.13 0.60
C ALA A 294 6.59 1.04 -0.27
N PRO A 295 6.51 0.90 -1.60
CA PRO A 295 6.25 2.04 -2.47
C PRO A 295 4.83 2.57 -2.32
N ARG A 296 3.90 1.71 -1.87
CA ARG A 296 2.49 2.07 -1.75
C ARG A 296 1.77 1.15 -0.77
N VAL A 297 1.20 1.75 0.27
CA VAL A 297 0.36 1.09 1.27
C VAL A 297 -0.92 1.89 1.41
N ARG A 298 -2.06 1.21 1.26
CA ARG A 298 -3.38 1.82 1.42
C ARG A 298 -3.74 1.86 2.91
N VAL A 299 -4.22 3.02 3.35
CA VAL A 299 -4.64 3.26 4.73
C VAL A 299 -6.03 3.90 4.72
N THR A 300 -6.94 3.30 5.47
CA THR A 300 -8.33 3.73 5.57
C THR A 300 -8.62 4.19 6.99
N GLY A 301 -9.14 5.41 7.13
CA GLY A 301 -9.55 5.96 8.43
C GLY A 301 -10.96 5.51 8.80
N ILE A 302 -11.15 5.18 10.08
CA ILE A 302 -12.41 4.79 10.71
C ILE A 302 -12.82 5.90 11.67
N GLY A 303 -14.00 6.49 11.48
CA GLY A 303 -14.60 7.45 12.43
C GLY A 303 -15.91 6.94 13.02
N ALA A 304 -16.56 7.74 13.86
CA ALA A 304 -17.84 7.41 14.50
C ALA A 304 -18.97 7.05 13.50
N GLY A 305 -18.93 7.61 12.28
CA GLY A 305 -19.88 7.32 11.22
C GLY A 305 -19.56 6.08 10.38
N SER A 306 -18.37 5.49 10.53
CA SER A 306 -17.90 4.38 9.72
C SER A 306 -18.37 3.02 10.27
N VAL A 307 -18.32 1.99 9.43
CA VAL A 307 -18.43 0.58 9.87
C VAL A 307 -17.23 -0.18 9.32
N VAL A 308 -16.40 -0.75 10.18
CA VAL A 308 -15.30 -1.64 9.75
C VAL A 308 -15.79 -3.09 9.80
N HIS A 309 -15.43 -3.90 8.81
CA HIS A 309 -15.80 -5.32 8.74
C HIS A 309 -14.57 -6.19 8.89
N LEU A 310 -14.47 -6.87 10.02
CA LEU A 310 -13.36 -7.75 10.35
C LEU A 310 -13.72 -9.23 10.08
N PRO A 311 -12.77 -10.07 9.62
CA PRO A 311 -11.34 -9.79 9.43
C PRO A 311 -10.99 -9.13 8.09
N SER A 312 -11.97 -8.81 7.24
CA SER A 312 -11.72 -8.31 5.87
C SER A 312 -10.98 -6.97 5.80
N GLY A 313 -11.10 -6.14 6.83
CA GLY A 313 -10.56 -4.78 6.85
C GLY A 313 -11.30 -3.79 5.94
N THR A 314 -12.42 -4.18 5.33
CA THR A 314 -13.25 -3.26 4.55
C THR A 314 -13.95 -2.26 5.47
N VAL A 315 -14.15 -1.02 4.99
CA VAL A 315 -14.75 0.06 5.78
C VAL A 315 -15.84 0.75 4.96
N ASP A 316 -17.07 0.73 5.47
CA ASP A 316 -18.16 1.54 4.95
C ASP A 316 -18.04 2.97 5.45
N ARG A 317 -18.28 3.93 4.55
CA ARG A 317 -18.21 5.37 4.84
C ARG A 317 -16.90 5.74 5.57
N PRO A 318 -15.72 5.44 4.96
CA PRO A 318 -14.45 5.80 5.56
C PRO A 318 -14.30 7.32 5.66
N ILE A 319 -13.65 7.81 6.71
CA ILE A 319 -13.37 9.26 6.86
C ILE A 319 -12.31 9.73 5.86
N PHE A 320 -11.42 8.83 5.43
CA PHE A 320 -10.51 9.01 4.32
C PHE A 320 -10.00 7.66 3.81
N THR A 321 -9.54 7.65 2.57
CA THR A 321 -8.64 6.61 2.03
C THR A 321 -7.40 7.32 1.49
N ARG A 322 -6.23 6.97 2.01
CA ARG A 322 -4.94 7.57 1.66
C ARG A 322 -3.93 6.49 1.32
N TYR A 323 -2.90 6.89 0.58
CA TYR A 323 -1.82 6.01 0.19
C TYR A 323 -0.52 6.58 0.74
N TYR A 324 0.35 5.70 1.22
CA TYR A 324 1.63 6.08 1.79
C TYR A 324 2.76 5.25 1.18
N ALA A 325 3.90 5.87 0.95
CA ALA A 325 5.15 5.17 0.69
C ALA A 325 6.01 5.17 1.95
N ALA A 326 6.63 4.04 2.27
CA ALA A 326 7.68 3.93 3.27
C ALA A 326 9.05 3.88 2.57
N ALA A 327 9.90 4.87 2.85
CA ALA A 327 11.26 4.96 2.33
C ALA A 327 12.12 5.83 3.26
N GLY A 328 13.42 5.53 3.35
CA GLY A 328 14.36 6.34 4.15
C GLY A 328 14.04 6.40 5.65
N GLY A 329 13.36 5.38 6.19
CA GLY A 329 12.97 5.33 7.61
C GLY A 329 11.78 6.23 7.96
N GLN A 330 11.06 6.74 6.96
CA GLN A 330 9.87 7.58 7.12
C GLN A 330 8.74 7.06 6.24
N ILE A 331 7.52 7.52 6.54
CA ILE A 331 6.37 7.38 5.64
C ILE A 331 5.96 8.75 5.10
N ALA A 332 5.55 8.79 3.84
CA ALA A 332 5.02 9.99 3.21
C ALA A 332 3.75 9.64 2.44
N GLN A 333 2.74 10.52 2.52
CA GLN A 333 1.54 10.36 1.70
C GLN A 333 1.92 10.50 0.22
N VAL A 334 1.36 9.63 -0.61
CA VAL A 334 1.54 9.60 -2.06
C VAL A 334 0.18 9.80 -2.78
N PRO A 335 0.20 10.24 -4.04
CA PRO A 335 -1.03 10.45 -4.81
C PRO A 335 -1.91 9.20 -4.92
N ARG A 336 -3.23 9.38 -4.91
CA ARG A 336 -4.17 8.29 -5.23
C ARG A 336 -4.01 7.84 -6.68
N TRP A 337 -3.86 8.78 -7.60
CA TRP A 337 -3.55 8.50 -9.00
C TRP A 337 -2.55 9.54 -9.51
N SER A 338 -1.80 9.19 -10.54
CA SER A 338 -0.82 10.08 -11.17
C SER A 338 -0.75 9.83 -12.67
N LEU A 339 -0.50 10.87 -13.45
CA LEU A 339 -0.39 10.85 -14.90
C LEU A 339 0.78 11.73 -15.32
N ALA A 340 1.62 11.23 -16.21
CA ALA A 340 2.63 12.02 -16.92
C ALA A 340 2.52 11.79 -18.42
N ILE A 341 2.81 12.83 -19.19
CA ILE A 341 2.77 12.79 -20.65
C ILE A 341 4.03 13.43 -21.25
N HIS A 342 4.33 13.05 -22.50
CA HIS A 342 5.23 13.81 -23.37
C HIS A 342 4.62 14.01 -24.75
N GLY A 343 4.94 15.15 -25.38
CA GLY A 343 4.64 15.48 -26.77
C GLY A 343 5.88 15.44 -27.68
N GLY A 344 6.99 14.87 -27.20
CA GLY A 344 8.20 14.66 -27.97
C GLY A 344 9.41 15.45 -27.46
N ALA A 345 10.57 14.81 -27.53
CA ALA A 345 11.88 15.43 -27.34
C ALA A 345 12.46 15.92 -28.68
N GLY A 346 13.29 16.96 -28.63
CA GLY A 346 13.93 17.55 -29.79
C GLY A 346 14.77 18.77 -29.43
N VAL A 347 15.48 19.30 -30.43
CA VAL A 347 16.23 20.56 -30.36
C VAL A 347 15.24 21.74 -30.28
N ILE A 348 14.68 21.96 -29.09
CA ILE A 348 13.70 23.01 -28.80
C ILE A 348 14.41 24.09 -27.99
N GLU A 349 15.05 25.04 -28.67
CA GLU A 349 15.80 26.11 -28.01
C GLU A 349 14.85 27.15 -27.39
N PRO A 350 15.14 27.66 -26.18
CA PRO A 350 14.41 28.80 -25.62
C PRO A 350 14.40 29.99 -26.60
N GLY A 351 13.20 30.48 -26.91
CA GLY A 351 13.01 31.58 -27.88
C GLY A 351 12.86 31.13 -29.34
N SER A 352 12.98 29.84 -29.65
CA SER A 352 12.72 29.31 -31.01
C SER A 352 11.23 29.28 -31.38
N LEU A 353 10.34 29.29 -30.39
CA LEU A 353 8.89 29.32 -30.58
C LEU A 353 8.35 30.74 -30.41
N SER A 354 7.46 31.16 -31.31
CA SER A 354 6.63 32.35 -31.07
C SER A 354 5.76 32.15 -29.83
N PRO A 355 5.42 33.21 -29.06
CA PRO A 355 4.56 33.09 -27.89
C PRO A 355 3.24 32.36 -28.14
N ASP A 356 2.63 32.54 -29.32
CA ASP A 356 1.35 31.92 -29.66
C ASP A 356 1.48 30.40 -29.87
N ARG A 357 2.56 29.96 -30.55
CA ARG A 357 2.88 28.55 -30.68
C ARG A 357 3.19 27.91 -29.33
N GLU A 358 3.96 28.58 -28.49
CA GLU A 358 4.25 28.04 -27.15
C GLU A 358 2.97 27.84 -26.34
N ARG A 359 2.05 28.82 -26.36
CA ARG A 359 0.73 28.68 -25.72
C ARG A 359 -0.09 27.53 -26.32
N ALA A 360 -0.04 27.34 -27.63
CA ALA A 360 -0.77 26.25 -28.30
C ALA A 360 -0.24 24.86 -27.88
N TYR A 361 1.09 24.66 -27.83
CA TYR A 361 1.67 23.42 -27.33
C TYR A 361 1.29 23.14 -25.88
N ARG A 362 1.34 24.16 -25.02
CA ARG A 362 0.92 24.01 -23.61
C ARG A 362 -0.56 23.67 -23.48
N ALA A 363 -1.41 24.26 -24.30
CA ALA A 363 -2.84 23.95 -24.33
C ALA A 363 -3.10 22.50 -24.78
N GLY A 364 -2.37 21.99 -25.77
CA GLY A 364 -2.45 20.59 -26.20
C GLY A 364 -2.03 19.61 -25.08
N LEU A 365 -0.92 19.91 -24.39
CA LEU A 365 -0.47 19.13 -23.22
C LEU A 365 -1.50 19.17 -22.08
N ASP A 366 -2.04 20.34 -21.75
CA ASP A 366 -3.07 20.50 -20.72
C ASP A 366 -4.35 19.72 -21.08
N ALA A 367 -4.79 19.77 -22.34
CA ALA A 367 -5.96 19.01 -22.80
C ALA A 367 -5.75 17.49 -22.66
N ALA A 368 -4.56 16.99 -23.01
CA ALA A 368 -4.22 15.57 -22.86
C ALA A 368 -4.18 15.14 -21.39
N LEU A 369 -3.58 15.95 -20.51
CA LEU A 369 -3.60 15.71 -19.06
C LEU A 369 -5.04 15.66 -18.54
N ARG A 370 -5.88 16.64 -18.90
CA ARG A 370 -7.28 16.68 -18.46
C ARG A 370 -8.09 15.47 -18.91
N ALA A 371 -7.88 14.99 -20.14
CA ALA A 371 -8.58 13.81 -20.64
C ALA A 371 -8.23 12.55 -19.84
N GLY A 372 -6.94 12.33 -19.55
CA GLY A 372 -6.51 11.21 -18.71
C GLY A 372 -6.96 11.37 -17.25
N SER A 373 -6.81 12.56 -16.67
CA SER A 373 -7.24 12.85 -15.29
C SER A 373 -8.74 12.61 -15.08
N ALA A 374 -9.59 12.99 -16.05
CA ALA A 374 -11.03 12.78 -15.94
C ALA A 374 -11.44 11.30 -15.81
N ILE A 375 -10.62 10.38 -16.33
CA ILE A 375 -10.80 8.93 -16.15
C ILE A 375 -10.34 8.51 -14.75
N LEU A 376 -9.15 8.94 -14.33
CA LEU A 376 -8.55 8.57 -13.05
C LEU A 376 -9.32 9.13 -11.86
N ASP A 377 -9.88 10.35 -11.98
CA ASP A 377 -10.70 10.97 -10.94
C ASP A 377 -11.92 10.12 -10.60
N LYS A 378 -12.53 9.50 -11.62
CA LYS A 378 -13.68 8.59 -11.49
C LYS A 378 -13.29 7.16 -11.06
N GLY A 379 -12.01 6.92 -10.78
CA GLY A 379 -11.49 5.59 -10.43
C GLY A 379 -11.35 4.64 -11.61
N GLY A 380 -11.25 5.17 -12.84
CA GLY A 380 -10.93 4.37 -14.03
C GLY A 380 -9.49 3.85 -14.02
N ARG A 381 -9.19 2.89 -14.91
CA ARG A 381 -7.88 2.22 -14.95
C ARG A 381 -6.79 3.09 -15.58
N ALA A 382 -5.54 2.86 -15.18
CA ALA A 382 -4.37 3.51 -15.75
C ALA A 382 -4.30 3.33 -17.28
N LEU A 383 -4.63 2.12 -17.76
CA LEU A 383 -4.68 1.77 -19.19
C LEU A 383 -5.67 2.64 -19.98
N ASP A 384 -6.82 2.95 -19.40
CA ASP A 384 -7.84 3.80 -20.02
C ASP A 384 -7.38 5.26 -20.06
N ALA A 385 -6.70 5.72 -19.02
CA ALA A 385 -6.18 7.08 -18.90
C ALA A 385 -5.05 7.38 -19.90
N VAL A 386 -4.07 6.47 -20.05
CA VAL A 386 -2.97 6.67 -21.02
C VAL A 386 -3.49 6.68 -22.46
N ALA A 387 -4.46 5.83 -22.79
CA ALA A 387 -5.10 5.83 -24.11
C ALA A 387 -5.83 7.14 -24.38
N ALA A 388 -6.60 7.66 -23.42
CA ALA A 388 -7.31 8.92 -23.58
C ALA A 388 -6.37 10.13 -23.74
N ALA A 389 -5.28 10.18 -22.97
CA ALA A 389 -4.28 11.23 -23.10
C ALA A 389 -3.60 11.19 -24.48
N VAL A 390 -3.19 10.00 -24.95
CA VAL A 390 -2.55 9.84 -26.26
C VAL A 390 -3.51 10.14 -27.41
N ARG A 391 -4.80 9.78 -27.33
CA ARG A 391 -5.80 10.16 -28.36
C ARG A 391 -5.88 11.66 -28.57
N VAL A 392 -5.84 12.45 -27.49
CA VAL A 392 -5.85 13.92 -27.58
C VAL A 392 -4.61 14.41 -28.32
N LEU A 393 -3.45 13.84 -28.01
CA LEU A 393 -2.19 14.20 -28.69
C LEU A 393 -2.14 13.71 -30.14
N GLU A 394 -2.79 12.60 -30.48
CA GLU A 394 -2.95 12.09 -31.85
C GLU A 394 -3.93 12.93 -32.69
N ASP A 395 -4.90 13.61 -32.08
CA ASP A 395 -5.83 14.50 -32.77
C ASP A 395 -5.28 15.93 -32.96
N ASP A 396 -4.30 16.32 -32.14
CA ASP A 396 -3.71 17.66 -32.17
C ASP A 396 -2.60 17.77 -33.24
N PRO A 397 -2.81 18.59 -34.29
CA PRO A 397 -1.89 18.71 -35.44
C PRO A 397 -0.48 19.19 -35.11
N LEU A 398 -0.24 19.68 -33.88
CA LEU A 398 1.07 20.15 -33.45
C LEU A 398 2.04 18.99 -33.13
N PHE A 399 1.54 17.83 -32.72
CA PHE A 399 2.38 16.71 -32.30
C PHE A 399 2.62 15.71 -33.43
N ASN A 400 3.70 14.94 -33.36
CA ASN A 400 4.07 13.97 -34.39
C ASN A 400 3.45 12.60 -34.10
N ALA A 401 2.12 12.53 -34.04
CA ALA A 401 1.34 11.30 -33.92
C ALA A 401 -0.05 11.55 -34.51
N GLY A 402 -0.69 10.54 -35.10
CA GLY A 402 -1.99 10.73 -35.75
C GLY A 402 -1.99 11.94 -36.72
N ARG A 403 -2.90 12.88 -36.50
CA ARG A 403 -2.94 14.16 -37.22
C ARG A 403 -1.72 15.00 -36.86
N GLY A 404 -0.95 15.38 -37.87
CA GLY A 404 0.35 16.03 -37.64
C GLY A 404 1.53 15.08 -37.66
N ALA A 405 1.31 13.80 -37.98
CA ALA A 405 2.40 12.87 -38.27
C ALA A 405 3.32 13.39 -39.40
N VAL A 406 4.60 13.10 -39.28
CA VAL A 406 5.60 13.35 -40.32
C VAL A 406 5.40 12.44 -41.53
N PHE A 407 6.00 12.83 -42.66
CA PHE A 407 5.91 12.10 -43.91
C PHE A 407 7.12 11.19 -44.15
N THR A 408 6.87 10.05 -44.76
CA THR A 408 7.90 9.19 -45.36
C THR A 408 8.54 9.87 -46.57
N ALA A 409 9.65 9.30 -47.08
CA ALA A 409 10.30 9.79 -48.29
C ALA A 409 9.36 9.84 -49.51
N ASP A 410 8.36 8.95 -49.56
CA ASP A 410 7.35 8.86 -50.61
C ASP A 410 6.19 9.86 -50.43
N GLY A 411 6.17 10.63 -49.33
CA GLY A 411 5.12 11.60 -49.05
C GLY A 411 3.84 10.98 -48.49
N ARG A 412 3.94 9.87 -47.75
CA ARG A 412 2.83 9.24 -47.03
C ARG A 412 3.01 9.34 -45.52
N ASN A 413 1.93 9.32 -44.76
CA ASN A 413 1.98 9.13 -43.31
C ASN A 413 1.92 7.63 -42.99
N GLU A 414 2.84 7.16 -42.17
CA GLU A 414 2.91 5.78 -41.66
C GLU A 414 3.05 5.88 -40.15
N LEU A 415 2.14 5.28 -39.40
CA LEU A 415 1.99 5.50 -37.97
C LEU A 415 2.37 4.25 -37.19
N ASP A 416 2.99 4.46 -36.04
CA ASP A 416 3.36 3.40 -35.11
C ASP A 416 2.83 3.72 -33.70
N ALA A 417 2.35 2.72 -32.96
CA ALA A 417 1.92 2.90 -31.58
C ALA A 417 2.02 1.62 -30.77
N ALA A 418 2.16 1.75 -29.45
CA ALA A 418 2.03 0.66 -28.50
C ALA A 418 1.34 1.10 -27.21
N ILE A 419 0.75 0.13 -26.52
CA ILE A 419 0.16 0.28 -25.19
C ILE A 419 0.42 -0.99 -24.38
N MET A 420 0.66 -0.84 -23.08
CA MET A 420 0.95 -1.94 -22.17
C MET A 420 0.26 -1.75 -20.82
N ASP A 421 -0.40 -2.82 -20.35
CA ASP A 421 -0.96 -2.95 -19.01
C ASP A 421 0.10 -3.51 -18.05
N GLY A 422 0.45 -2.75 -17.01
CA GLY A 422 1.46 -3.15 -16.03
C GLY A 422 1.03 -4.34 -15.16
N LYS A 423 -0.27 -4.50 -14.93
CA LYS A 423 -0.82 -5.55 -14.06
C LYS A 423 -0.64 -6.93 -14.64
N THR A 424 -1.05 -7.09 -15.90
CA THR A 424 -1.05 -8.39 -16.60
C THR A 424 0.15 -8.56 -17.53
N GLN A 425 0.90 -7.48 -17.76
CA GLN A 425 1.89 -7.36 -18.83
C GLN A 425 1.32 -7.58 -20.23
N ALA A 426 -0.01 -7.57 -20.39
CA ALA A 426 -0.64 -7.58 -21.70
C ALA A 426 -0.18 -6.33 -22.47
N ALA A 427 0.17 -6.53 -23.73
CA ALA A 427 0.68 -5.48 -24.59
C ALA A 427 0.09 -5.59 -25.99
N GLY A 428 -0.07 -4.44 -26.63
CA GLY A 428 -0.51 -4.35 -28.01
C GLY A 428 0.26 -3.28 -28.75
N ALA A 429 0.59 -3.54 -30.00
CA ALA A 429 1.43 -2.68 -30.82
C ALA A 429 1.03 -2.75 -32.30
N VAL A 430 1.22 -1.64 -32.99
CA VAL A 430 1.11 -1.55 -34.44
C VAL A 430 2.22 -0.72 -35.07
N ALA A 431 2.62 -1.10 -36.27
CA ALA A 431 3.63 -0.37 -37.04
C ALA A 431 3.22 -0.18 -38.50
N GLY A 432 3.56 0.96 -39.08
CA GLY A 432 3.32 1.29 -40.49
C GLY A 432 1.85 1.32 -40.88
N VAL A 433 0.94 1.67 -39.97
CA VAL A 433 -0.50 1.76 -40.26
C VAL A 433 -0.83 3.10 -40.91
N THR A 434 -1.87 3.12 -41.73
CA THR A 434 -2.13 4.27 -42.63
C THR A 434 -3.55 4.80 -42.59
N ARG A 435 -4.47 4.12 -41.89
CA ARG A 435 -5.90 4.43 -41.96
C ARG A 435 -6.60 4.62 -40.62
N THR A 436 -6.07 4.08 -39.53
CA THR A 436 -6.75 4.21 -38.23
C THR A 436 -6.51 5.60 -37.67
N ARG A 437 -7.58 6.32 -37.31
CA ARG A 437 -7.48 7.69 -36.79
C ARG A 437 -6.57 7.77 -35.57
N HIS A 438 -6.77 6.85 -34.63
CA HIS A 438 -6.03 6.75 -33.37
C HIS A 438 -5.23 5.44 -33.33
N PRO A 439 -3.96 5.42 -33.78
CA PRO A 439 -3.09 4.25 -33.71
C PRO A 439 -3.01 3.60 -32.32
N VAL A 440 -3.08 4.39 -31.22
CA VAL A 440 -3.10 3.84 -29.85
C VAL A 440 -4.30 2.92 -29.60
N ASP A 441 -5.45 3.18 -30.23
CA ASP A 441 -6.65 2.35 -30.09
C ASP A 441 -6.53 1.06 -30.89
N LEU A 442 -5.86 1.11 -32.03
CA LEU A 442 -5.54 -0.10 -32.78
C LEU A 442 -4.55 -0.96 -32.00
N ALA A 443 -3.51 -0.37 -31.42
CA ALA A 443 -2.60 -1.08 -30.52
C ALA A 443 -3.36 -1.74 -29.36
N ARG A 444 -4.29 -1.01 -28.72
CA ARG A 444 -5.14 -1.58 -27.68
C ARG A 444 -6.05 -2.71 -28.19
N ALA A 445 -6.64 -2.57 -29.36
CA ALA A 445 -7.46 -3.61 -29.96
C ALA A 445 -6.64 -4.88 -30.28
N VAL A 446 -5.37 -4.74 -30.68
CA VAL A 446 -4.45 -5.88 -30.84
C VAL A 446 -4.31 -6.63 -29.51
N MET A 447 -4.08 -5.90 -28.41
CA MET A 447 -3.95 -6.48 -27.07
C MET A 447 -5.23 -7.18 -26.59
N GLU A 448 -6.39 -6.52 -26.73
CA GLU A 448 -7.65 -6.99 -26.12
C GLU A 448 -8.46 -7.93 -27.03
N ARG A 449 -8.25 -7.88 -28.35
CA ARG A 449 -9.12 -8.54 -29.35
C ARG A 449 -8.36 -9.39 -30.36
N SER A 450 -7.12 -9.76 -30.04
CA SER A 450 -6.34 -10.73 -30.80
C SER A 450 -5.47 -11.57 -29.86
N PRO A 451 -4.95 -12.73 -30.30
CA PRO A 451 -3.97 -13.49 -29.53
C PRO A 451 -2.52 -12.98 -29.73
N HIS A 452 -2.35 -11.81 -30.37
CA HIS A 452 -1.05 -11.28 -30.78
C HIS A 452 -0.67 -10.03 -29.99
N VAL A 453 0.63 -9.75 -29.94
CA VAL A 453 1.16 -8.51 -29.34
C VAL A 453 1.36 -7.41 -30.39
N MET A 454 1.77 -7.75 -31.62
CA MET A 454 2.13 -6.75 -32.62
C MET A 454 1.60 -7.13 -34.01
N LEU A 455 0.94 -6.18 -34.68
CA LEU A 455 0.56 -6.28 -36.09
C LEU A 455 1.24 -5.15 -36.90
N MET A 456 1.36 -5.31 -38.22
CA MET A 456 1.94 -4.24 -39.04
C MET A 456 1.28 -4.07 -40.41
N GLY A 457 1.43 -2.87 -40.97
CA GLY A 457 1.07 -2.50 -42.33
C GLY A 457 -0.39 -2.82 -42.68
N ALA A 458 -0.60 -3.31 -43.91
CA ALA A 458 -1.93 -3.61 -44.43
C ALA A 458 -2.70 -4.65 -43.60
N GLY A 459 -2.00 -5.58 -42.93
CA GLY A 459 -2.63 -6.55 -42.04
C GLY A 459 -3.25 -5.88 -40.80
N ALA A 460 -2.53 -4.94 -40.21
CA ALA A 460 -3.03 -4.13 -39.09
C ALA A 460 -4.16 -3.19 -39.51
N ASP A 461 -4.06 -2.54 -40.68
CA ASP A 461 -5.16 -1.72 -41.22
C ASP A 461 -6.42 -2.55 -41.50
N ARG A 462 -6.29 -3.78 -42.02
CA ARG A 462 -7.43 -4.69 -42.19
C ARG A 462 -8.05 -5.08 -40.85
N PHE A 463 -7.23 -5.44 -39.88
CA PHE A 463 -7.68 -5.75 -38.53
C PHE A 463 -8.43 -4.56 -37.89
N SER A 464 -7.95 -3.34 -38.08
CA SER A 464 -8.62 -2.11 -37.63
C SER A 464 -10.06 -2.00 -38.13
N VAL A 465 -10.28 -2.27 -39.41
CA VAL A 465 -11.62 -2.28 -40.03
C VAL A 465 -12.49 -3.38 -39.45
N GLU A 466 -11.95 -4.59 -39.28
CA GLU A 466 -12.67 -5.73 -38.69
C GLU A 466 -13.10 -5.44 -37.23
N GLN A 467 -12.25 -4.74 -36.47
CA GLN A 467 -12.54 -4.30 -35.10
C GLN A 467 -13.43 -3.04 -35.03
N ARG A 468 -13.87 -2.51 -36.17
CA ARG A 468 -14.75 -1.34 -36.31
C ARG A 468 -14.19 -0.08 -35.66
N LEU A 469 -12.87 0.11 -35.72
CA LEU A 469 -12.23 1.34 -35.23
C LEU A 469 -12.46 2.50 -36.22
N GLU A 470 -12.38 3.73 -35.71
CA GLU A 470 -12.55 4.93 -36.55
C GLU A 470 -11.44 5.01 -37.60
N GLN A 471 -11.84 5.07 -38.86
CA GLN A 471 -10.94 5.22 -39.99
C GLN A 471 -10.85 6.70 -40.36
N ALA A 472 -9.64 7.16 -40.68
CA ALA A 472 -9.37 8.47 -41.25
C ALA A 472 -8.96 8.35 -42.72
N ASP A 473 -9.37 9.34 -43.52
CA ASP A 473 -8.79 9.53 -44.84
C ASP A 473 -7.29 9.87 -44.67
N PRO A 474 -6.37 9.30 -45.47
CA PRO A 474 -4.95 9.65 -45.38
C PRO A 474 -4.66 11.17 -45.42
N ALA A 475 -5.49 11.97 -46.10
CA ALA A 475 -5.37 13.42 -46.13
C ALA A 475 -5.65 14.10 -44.77
N TRP A 476 -6.33 13.43 -43.84
CA TRP A 476 -6.59 13.94 -42.49
C TRP A 476 -5.31 14.02 -41.65
N PHE A 477 -4.38 13.06 -41.81
CA PHE A 477 -3.11 13.04 -41.07
C PHE A 477 -2.17 14.18 -41.49
N ARG A 478 -2.34 14.66 -42.72
CA ARG A 478 -1.51 15.71 -43.32
C ARG A 478 -1.73 17.06 -42.65
N THR A 479 -0.62 17.72 -42.33
CA THR A 479 -0.59 19.17 -42.11
C THR A 479 0.36 19.83 -43.11
N GLU A 480 0.07 21.08 -43.45
CA GLU A 480 0.89 21.83 -44.40
C GLU A 480 2.30 22.09 -43.85
N GLU A 481 2.43 22.26 -42.53
CA GLU A 481 3.72 22.39 -41.86
C GLU A 481 4.59 21.12 -42.04
N ARG A 482 4.04 19.94 -41.76
CA ARG A 482 4.76 18.65 -41.91
C ARG A 482 5.13 18.38 -43.36
N TRP A 483 4.28 18.82 -44.30
CA TRP A 483 4.58 18.71 -45.72
C TRP A 483 5.76 19.58 -46.14
N ARG A 484 5.80 20.84 -45.69
CA ARG A 484 6.95 21.73 -45.96
C ARG A 484 8.25 21.18 -45.40
N GLN A 485 8.21 20.51 -44.24
CA GLN A 485 9.37 19.83 -43.67
C GLN A 485 9.87 18.70 -44.58
N LEU A 486 8.97 17.90 -45.17
CA LEU A 486 9.36 16.90 -46.17
C LEU A 486 10.00 17.54 -47.40
N LEU A 487 9.42 18.63 -47.93
CA LEU A 487 9.96 19.33 -49.09
C LEU A 487 11.36 19.88 -48.82
N ALA A 488 11.55 20.49 -47.64
CA ALA A 488 12.87 20.96 -47.19
C ALA A 488 13.87 19.81 -47.06
N TRP A 489 13.44 18.67 -46.49
CA TRP A 489 14.26 17.47 -46.42
C TRP A 489 14.65 16.95 -47.81
N ARG A 490 13.71 16.88 -48.76
CA ARG A 490 13.97 16.47 -50.16
C ARG A 490 14.97 17.40 -50.85
N ALA A 491 14.88 18.71 -50.62
CA ALA A 491 15.83 19.69 -51.17
C ALA A 491 17.25 19.51 -50.60
N LYS A 492 17.37 19.13 -49.33
CA LYS A 492 18.66 18.84 -48.67
C LYS A 492 19.28 17.51 -49.08
N GLN A 493 18.53 16.55 -49.65
CA GLN A 493 19.02 15.22 -50.04
C GLN A 493 20.06 15.18 -51.18
N THR A 494 20.60 16.32 -51.63
CA THR A 494 21.88 16.40 -52.38
C THR A 494 23.11 16.55 -51.47
N ALA A 495 22.96 16.75 -50.16
CA ALA A 495 24.05 16.89 -49.19
C ALA A 495 23.64 16.41 -47.77
N ALA A 496 24.12 15.22 -47.38
CA ALA A 496 24.20 14.62 -46.03
C ALA A 496 22.95 14.60 -45.11
N ILE A 497 22.86 13.57 -44.27
CA ILE A 497 21.78 13.37 -43.29
C ILE A 497 21.85 14.49 -42.23
N ASP A 498 20.88 15.40 -42.26
CA ASP A 498 20.72 16.46 -41.26
C ASP A 498 20.17 15.85 -39.95
N ARG A 499 20.89 16.08 -38.83
CA ARG A 499 20.60 15.56 -37.48
C ARG A 499 19.52 16.34 -36.73
N THR A 500 18.81 17.25 -37.40
CA THR A 500 17.75 18.04 -36.79
C THR A 500 16.47 17.20 -36.64
N HIS A 501 16.42 16.39 -35.58
CA HIS A 501 15.24 15.68 -35.09
C HIS A 501 14.19 16.69 -34.60
N LEU A 502 13.46 17.31 -35.54
CA LEU A 502 12.66 18.49 -35.20
C LEU A 502 11.32 18.21 -34.52
N PHE A 503 10.79 16.97 -34.47
CA PHE A 503 9.45 16.71 -33.89
C PHE A 503 9.30 15.29 -33.34
N GLY A 504 9.10 15.17 -32.03
CA GLY A 504 9.14 13.89 -31.31
C GLY A 504 7.80 13.19 -31.15
N THR A 505 7.92 11.90 -30.84
CA THR A 505 6.88 10.94 -30.45
C THR A 505 6.04 11.44 -29.25
N VAL A 506 4.76 11.07 -29.20
CA VAL A 506 3.89 11.35 -28.05
C VAL A 506 3.74 10.13 -27.16
N GLY A 507 3.43 10.33 -25.89
CA GLY A 507 3.17 9.22 -24.99
C GLY A 507 2.73 9.62 -23.59
N ALA A 508 2.31 8.61 -22.83
CA ALA A 508 1.74 8.76 -21.50
C ALA A 508 2.09 7.57 -20.61
N VAL A 509 2.28 7.84 -19.32
CA VAL A 509 2.38 6.83 -18.25
C VAL A 509 1.44 7.21 -17.12
N ALA A 510 0.76 6.23 -16.52
CA ALA A 510 -0.20 6.48 -15.45
C ALA A 510 -0.08 5.44 -14.33
N LEU A 511 -0.46 5.88 -13.12
CA LEU A 511 -0.76 5.09 -11.94
C LEU A 511 -2.22 5.34 -11.56
N ASP A 512 -3.02 4.30 -11.40
CA ASP A 512 -4.41 4.45 -10.93
C ASP A 512 -4.59 4.20 -9.43
N ALA A 513 -5.83 4.35 -8.95
CA ALA A 513 -6.19 4.16 -7.55
C ALA A 513 -6.02 2.71 -7.06
N GLY A 514 -6.05 1.73 -7.98
CA GLY A 514 -5.75 0.33 -7.71
C GLY A 514 -4.26 0.09 -7.47
N GLY A 515 -3.41 1.03 -7.88
CA GLY A 515 -1.96 0.87 -7.88
C GLY A 515 -1.42 0.23 -9.15
N ASP A 516 -2.28 0.04 -10.18
CA ASP A 516 -1.88 -0.53 -11.46
C ASP A 516 -1.20 0.57 -12.32
N LEU A 517 -0.15 0.19 -13.05
CA LEU A 517 0.61 1.06 -13.94
C LEU A 517 0.24 0.79 -15.40
N ALA A 518 0.35 1.81 -16.26
CA ALA A 518 0.22 1.64 -17.70
C ALA A 518 1.11 2.62 -18.48
N ALA A 519 1.45 2.24 -19.72
CA ALA A 519 2.19 3.08 -20.66
C ALA A 519 1.58 3.02 -22.05
N ALA A 520 1.61 4.14 -22.77
CA ALA A 520 1.23 4.22 -24.18
C ALA A 520 2.12 5.20 -24.93
N THR A 521 2.51 4.86 -26.17
CA THR A 521 3.37 5.68 -27.02
C THR A 521 2.86 5.64 -28.46
N SER A 522 2.87 6.78 -29.17
CA SER A 522 2.40 6.88 -30.56
C SER A 522 3.27 7.86 -31.36
N THR A 523 3.50 7.57 -32.64
CA THR A 523 4.40 8.37 -33.50
C THR A 523 4.07 8.29 -34.98
N GLY A 524 4.42 9.34 -35.73
CA GLY A 524 4.59 9.29 -37.19
C GLY A 524 5.96 8.80 -37.64
N GLY A 525 6.90 8.61 -36.70
CA GLY A 525 8.30 8.26 -36.96
C GLY A 525 9.13 9.50 -37.31
N MET A 526 10.07 9.36 -38.25
CA MET A 526 10.97 10.44 -38.67
C MET A 526 10.65 10.95 -40.08
N THR A 527 10.80 12.26 -40.30
CA THR A 527 10.63 12.87 -41.63
C THR A 527 11.58 12.23 -42.64
N GLY A 528 11.02 11.83 -43.79
CA GLY A 528 11.78 11.20 -44.86
C GLY A 528 12.15 9.74 -44.59
N LYS A 529 11.54 9.08 -43.59
CA LYS A 529 11.75 7.65 -43.36
C LYS A 529 11.46 6.83 -44.63
N ARG A 530 12.29 5.81 -44.88
CA ARG A 530 12.22 4.95 -46.08
C ARG A 530 11.82 3.52 -45.71
N TRP A 531 11.29 2.80 -46.71
CA TRP A 531 11.15 1.34 -46.74
C TRP A 531 10.33 0.71 -45.60
N GLY A 532 9.42 1.47 -44.98
CA GLY A 532 8.66 1.00 -43.82
C GLY A 532 9.47 0.95 -42.53
N ARG A 533 10.45 1.85 -42.35
CA ARG A 533 11.22 2.00 -41.10
C ARG A 533 10.29 2.09 -39.90
N VAL A 534 10.56 1.24 -38.91
CA VAL A 534 9.89 1.20 -37.61
C VAL A 534 10.83 1.72 -36.53
N GLY A 535 10.32 2.64 -35.71
CA GLY A 535 11.07 3.21 -34.57
C GLY A 535 10.90 2.41 -33.28
N ASP A 536 11.28 3.01 -32.16
CA ASP A 536 11.19 2.43 -30.81
C ASP A 536 9.76 2.35 -30.28
N SER A 537 8.89 3.29 -30.66
CA SER A 537 7.55 3.45 -30.08
C SER A 537 6.69 2.18 -30.04
N PRO A 538 6.57 1.38 -31.13
CA PRO A 538 5.77 0.15 -31.11
C PRO A 538 6.54 -1.05 -30.54
N ILE A 539 7.82 -0.92 -30.20
CA ILE A 539 8.64 -2.01 -29.70
C ILE A 539 8.57 -2.04 -28.17
N ILE A 540 7.86 -3.05 -27.65
CA ILE A 540 7.72 -3.27 -26.21
C ILE A 540 9.10 -3.49 -25.58
N GLY A 541 9.43 -2.66 -24.59
CA GLY A 541 10.74 -2.64 -23.93
C GLY A 541 11.73 -1.65 -24.52
N ALA A 542 11.48 -1.06 -25.70
CA ALA A 542 12.29 0.04 -26.22
C ALA A 542 11.61 1.39 -25.98
N GLY A 543 10.48 1.65 -26.66
CA GLY A 543 9.73 2.90 -26.53
C GLY A 543 8.60 2.86 -25.51
N THR A 544 8.02 1.68 -25.26
CA THR A 544 6.86 1.51 -24.37
C THR A 544 7.08 0.30 -23.46
N TYR A 545 6.90 0.47 -22.15
CA TYR A 545 6.92 -0.66 -21.22
C TYR A 545 6.13 -0.35 -19.95
N ALA A 546 5.45 -1.34 -19.37
CA ALA A 546 4.82 -1.23 -18.06
C ALA A 546 4.87 -2.55 -17.31
N LYS A 547 5.19 -2.50 -16.02
CA LYS A 547 5.07 -3.63 -15.10
C LYS A 547 4.80 -3.16 -13.68
N ASP A 548 3.72 -3.65 -13.10
CA ASP A 548 3.36 -3.36 -11.70
C ASP A 548 4.46 -3.80 -10.74
N GLY A 549 4.61 -3.04 -9.66
CA GLY A 549 5.71 -3.22 -8.70
C GLY A 549 7.08 -2.75 -9.19
N LEU A 550 7.24 -2.44 -10.49
CA LEU A 550 8.45 -1.84 -11.05
C LEU A 550 8.16 -0.41 -11.55
N CYS A 551 7.89 -0.26 -12.84
CA CYS A 551 7.71 1.04 -13.47
C CYS A 551 6.91 0.95 -14.79
N ALA A 552 6.36 2.09 -15.20
CA ALA A 552 5.86 2.33 -16.56
C ALA A 552 6.72 3.39 -17.24
N VAL A 553 7.02 3.23 -18.53
CA VAL A 553 7.93 4.08 -19.29
C VAL A 553 7.39 4.32 -20.70
N SER A 554 7.49 5.57 -21.13
CA SER A 554 7.23 6.02 -22.50
C SER A 554 8.39 6.89 -22.97
N ALA A 555 8.96 6.58 -24.14
CA ALA A 555 10.15 7.22 -24.65
C ALA A 555 9.92 8.01 -25.94
N THR A 556 10.84 8.93 -26.23
CA THR A 556 10.85 9.74 -27.44
C THR A 556 12.27 10.10 -27.84
N GLY A 557 12.61 10.01 -29.12
CA GLY A 557 13.89 10.45 -29.65
C GLY A 557 14.35 9.67 -30.88
N SER A 558 15.65 9.51 -31.01
CA SER A 558 16.30 8.76 -32.08
C SER A 558 16.11 7.25 -31.90
N GLY A 559 14.95 6.75 -32.36
CA GLY A 559 14.44 5.40 -32.08
C GLY A 559 15.42 4.24 -32.29
N GLU A 560 16.32 4.31 -33.27
CA GLU A 560 17.35 3.28 -33.49
C GLU A 560 18.22 3.03 -32.25
N TYR A 561 18.55 4.08 -31.50
CA TYR A 561 19.38 3.98 -30.29
C TYR A 561 18.56 3.50 -29.08
N PHE A 562 17.30 3.92 -28.96
CA PHE A 562 16.38 3.44 -27.92
C PHE A 562 16.08 1.94 -28.06
N ILE A 563 15.97 1.43 -29.30
CA ILE A 563 15.86 -0.01 -29.57
C ILE A 563 17.14 -0.73 -29.13
N ARG A 564 18.31 -0.24 -29.53
CA ARG A 564 19.61 -0.87 -29.24
C ARG A 564 19.91 -0.93 -27.74
N GLU A 565 19.47 0.07 -26.97
CA GLU A 565 19.62 0.10 -25.51
C GLU A 565 18.47 -0.57 -24.75
N SER A 566 17.41 -1.02 -25.44
CA SER A 566 16.17 -1.49 -24.80
C SER A 566 15.67 -0.51 -23.72
N ALA A 567 15.63 0.77 -24.08
CA ALA A 567 15.62 1.87 -23.11
C ALA A 567 14.48 1.77 -22.08
N ALA A 568 13.23 1.59 -22.51
CA ALA A 568 12.09 1.52 -21.59
C ALA A 568 12.21 0.35 -20.59
N ARG A 569 12.68 -0.82 -21.05
CA ARG A 569 12.88 -1.98 -20.16
C ARG A 569 14.06 -1.77 -19.22
N GLN A 570 15.13 -1.17 -19.72
CA GLN A 570 16.35 -0.89 -18.95
C GLN A 570 16.07 -0.06 -17.69
N VAL A 571 15.18 0.95 -17.77
CA VAL A 571 14.79 1.74 -16.59
C VAL A 571 14.21 0.84 -15.49
N CYS A 572 13.26 -0.04 -15.83
CA CYS A 572 12.64 -0.91 -14.83
C CYS A 572 13.63 -1.96 -14.29
N ASP A 573 14.55 -2.47 -15.11
CA ASP A 573 15.56 -3.43 -14.66
C ASP A 573 16.58 -2.79 -13.70
N ARG A 574 16.99 -1.53 -13.92
CA ARG A 574 17.84 -0.76 -12.98
C ARG A 574 17.17 -0.56 -11.63
N VAL A 575 15.89 -0.19 -11.62
CA VAL A 575 15.11 -0.07 -10.38
C VAL A 575 15.03 -1.42 -9.66
N ALA A 576 14.79 -2.51 -10.40
CA ALA A 576 14.59 -3.83 -9.84
C ALA A 576 15.88 -4.47 -9.29
N TRP A 577 17.01 -4.30 -9.99
CA TRP A 577 18.23 -5.06 -9.72
C TRP A 577 19.28 -4.26 -8.95
N ASP A 578 19.41 -2.97 -9.27
CA ASP A 578 20.43 -2.11 -8.67
C ASP A 578 19.86 -1.25 -7.53
N GLY A 579 18.54 -1.27 -7.33
CA GLY A 579 17.85 -0.49 -6.30
C GLY A 579 17.95 1.02 -6.50
N GLU A 580 18.25 1.45 -7.73
CA GLU A 580 18.30 2.86 -8.13
C GLU A 580 16.94 3.54 -7.91
N THR A 581 16.96 4.85 -7.64
CA THR A 581 15.70 5.61 -7.68
C THR A 581 15.20 5.67 -9.12
N LEU A 582 13.88 5.83 -9.32
CA LEU A 582 13.32 5.90 -10.67
C LEU A 582 13.91 7.05 -11.49
N ALA A 583 14.20 8.19 -10.84
CA ALA A 583 14.81 9.34 -11.49
C ALA A 583 16.26 9.06 -11.93
N ASP A 584 17.05 8.41 -11.07
CA ASP A 584 18.42 8.04 -11.40
C ASP A 584 18.46 7.00 -12.52
N ALA A 585 17.60 5.98 -12.46
CA ALA A 585 17.47 4.95 -13.49
C ALA A 585 17.06 5.53 -14.85
N ALA A 586 16.10 6.46 -14.86
CA ALA A 586 15.69 7.17 -16.06
C ALA A 586 16.85 7.98 -16.66
N GLN A 587 17.56 8.74 -15.84
CA GLN A 587 18.68 9.58 -16.30
C GLN A 587 19.88 8.75 -16.76
N ALA A 588 20.21 7.66 -16.06
CA ALA A 588 21.28 6.74 -16.42
C ALA A 588 20.99 6.06 -17.78
N THR A 589 19.74 5.65 -18.00
CA THR A 589 19.30 5.06 -19.28
C THR A 589 19.43 6.06 -20.43
N ILE A 590 18.98 7.30 -20.25
CA ILE A 590 19.13 8.36 -21.26
C ILE A 590 20.61 8.69 -21.52
N LYS A 591 21.46 8.61 -20.51
CA LYS A 591 22.92 8.73 -20.69
C LYS A 591 23.51 7.56 -21.49
N ALA A 592 23.04 6.33 -21.28
CA ALA A 592 23.47 5.17 -22.06
C ALA A 592 23.09 5.31 -23.55
N VAL A 593 21.87 5.75 -23.83
CA VAL A 593 21.44 6.12 -25.20
C VAL A 593 22.36 7.19 -25.80
N GLY A 594 22.70 8.23 -25.03
CA GLY A 594 23.66 9.26 -25.43
C GLY A 594 25.06 8.73 -25.73
N ALA A 595 25.54 7.75 -24.95
CA ALA A 595 26.88 7.18 -25.11
C ALA A 595 27.05 6.43 -26.44
N ILE A 596 25.96 5.90 -27.00
CA ILE A 596 25.97 5.27 -28.33
C ILE A 596 25.59 6.24 -29.46
N GLY A 597 25.38 7.53 -29.14
CA GLY A 597 25.15 8.61 -30.10
C GLY A 597 23.69 9.00 -30.31
N GLY A 598 22.76 8.53 -29.48
CA GLY A 598 21.34 8.86 -29.56
C GLY A 598 20.94 10.07 -28.70
N ASP A 599 19.88 10.74 -29.12
CA ASP A 599 19.28 11.91 -28.48
C ASP A 599 17.78 11.69 -28.23
N GLY A 600 17.25 12.32 -27.17
CA GLY A 600 15.83 12.27 -26.81
C GLY A 600 15.55 12.40 -25.32
N GLY A 601 14.49 11.73 -24.89
CA GLY A 601 14.05 11.69 -23.50
C GLY A 601 13.03 10.58 -23.23
N LEU A 602 12.66 10.44 -21.97
CA LEU A 602 11.60 9.52 -21.54
C LEU A 602 10.89 10.06 -20.30
N ILE A 603 9.66 9.58 -20.11
CA ILE A 603 8.90 9.72 -18.88
C ILE A 603 8.77 8.35 -18.23
N ALA A 604 8.85 8.29 -16.90
CA ALA A 604 8.65 7.07 -16.14
C ALA A 604 7.75 7.31 -14.93
N MET A 605 6.97 6.30 -14.54
CA MET A 605 6.09 6.31 -13.36
C MET A 605 6.36 5.08 -12.51
N GLY A 606 6.55 5.27 -11.21
CA GLY A 606 6.67 4.21 -10.22
C GLY A 606 5.40 4.03 -9.40
N ALA A 607 5.38 3.03 -8.53
CA ALA A 607 4.25 2.75 -7.65
C ALA A 607 4.01 3.84 -6.58
N ASP A 608 4.97 4.73 -6.35
CA ASP A 608 4.81 5.90 -5.47
C ASP A 608 4.07 7.08 -6.15
N GLY A 609 3.74 6.95 -7.43
CA GLY A 609 3.02 7.96 -8.21
C GLY A 609 3.82 9.22 -8.52
N ARG A 610 5.14 9.22 -8.31
CA ARG A 610 6.01 10.34 -8.65
C ARG A 610 6.64 10.10 -10.02
N PRO A 611 6.33 10.93 -11.03
CA PRO A 611 6.93 10.75 -12.35
C PRO A 611 8.39 11.22 -12.37
N ALA A 612 9.21 10.51 -13.14
CA ALA A 612 10.55 10.93 -13.52
C ALA A 612 10.54 11.40 -14.98
N PHE A 613 11.30 12.46 -15.26
CA PHE A 613 11.51 13.00 -16.60
C PHE A 613 13.02 13.04 -16.86
N ALA A 614 13.50 12.32 -17.87
CA ALA A 614 14.91 12.29 -18.24
C ALA A 614 15.09 12.74 -19.68
N ILE A 615 16.04 13.64 -19.93
CA ILE A 615 16.25 14.31 -21.22
C ILE A 615 17.77 14.47 -21.44
N ASN A 616 18.26 14.17 -22.65
CA ASN A 616 19.62 14.54 -23.08
C ASN A 616 19.63 15.50 -24.29
N ASP A 617 18.45 15.99 -24.67
CA ASP A 617 18.21 17.02 -25.69
C ASP A 617 17.94 18.41 -25.07
N LEU A 618 17.74 19.45 -25.89
CA LEU A 618 17.48 20.82 -25.47
C LEU A 618 16.06 21.03 -24.92
N GLY A 619 15.10 20.16 -25.28
CA GLY A 619 13.74 20.22 -24.75
C GLY A 619 12.95 18.93 -24.91
N MET A 620 11.85 18.87 -24.17
CA MET A 620 10.81 17.84 -24.27
C MET A 620 9.48 18.45 -23.83
N TYR A 621 8.51 18.51 -24.74
CA TYR A 621 7.12 18.84 -24.40
C TYR A 621 6.63 17.82 -23.38
N ARG A 622 6.32 18.24 -22.15
CA ARG A 622 5.99 17.32 -21.06
C ARG A 622 5.01 17.91 -20.08
N GLY A 623 4.31 17.04 -19.36
CA GLY A 623 3.41 17.47 -18.31
C GLY A 623 3.09 16.39 -17.30
N GLN A 624 2.51 16.80 -16.18
CA GLN A 624 2.01 15.89 -15.15
C GLN A 624 0.70 16.38 -14.55
N ALA A 625 -0.07 15.44 -14.00
CA ALA A 625 -1.22 15.70 -13.15
C ALA A 625 -1.36 14.58 -12.11
N SER A 626 -1.98 14.86 -10.97
CA SER A 626 -2.34 13.88 -9.96
C SER A 626 -3.62 14.29 -9.24
N ASP A 627 -4.13 13.43 -8.36
CA ASP A 627 -5.27 13.77 -7.48
C ASP A 627 -5.01 14.99 -6.58
N THR A 628 -3.75 15.37 -6.43
CA THR A 628 -3.27 16.46 -5.57
C THR A 628 -2.61 17.59 -6.35
N ILE A 629 -2.36 17.42 -7.65
CA ILE A 629 -1.65 18.36 -8.50
C ILE A 629 -2.47 18.57 -9.78
N ALA A 630 -3.05 19.76 -9.93
CA ALA A 630 -3.64 20.19 -11.20
C ALA A 630 -2.60 20.10 -12.34
N PRO A 631 -3.04 19.97 -13.61
CA PRO A 631 -2.14 19.88 -14.76
C PRO A 631 -1.01 20.91 -14.71
N ARG A 632 0.22 20.46 -14.95
CA ARG A 632 1.40 21.31 -15.12
C ARG A 632 2.19 20.89 -16.35
N THR A 633 2.77 21.84 -17.06
CA THR A 633 3.48 21.63 -18.32
C THR A 633 4.86 22.29 -18.33
N ALA A 634 5.76 21.76 -19.15
CA ALA A 634 7.08 22.31 -19.44
C ALA A 634 7.51 21.91 -20.85
N ILE A 635 8.41 22.67 -21.45
CA ILE A 635 8.90 22.45 -22.82
C ILE A 635 10.42 22.35 -22.81
N TYR A 636 11.13 23.26 -22.15
CA TYR A 636 12.59 23.32 -22.21
C TYR A 636 13.23 22.38 -21.17
N ALA A 637 14.45 21.88 -21.41
CA ALA A 637 15.10 20.88 -20.55
C ALA A 637 15.28 21.34 -19.09
N GLY A 638 15.68 22.60 -18.88
CA GLY A 638 15.84 23.21 -17.55
C GLY A 638 14.57 23.84 -16.95
N GLU A 639 13.43 23.74 -17.64
CA GLU A 639 12.19 24.36 -17.20
C GLU A 639 11.48 23.54 -16.12
N ALA A 640 11.13 24.15 -15.00
CA ALA A 640 10.24 23.54 -14.01
C ALA A 640 8.80 23.45 -14.55
N LEU A 641 8.10 22.36 -14.25
CA LEU A 641 6.67 22.21 -14.57
C LEU A 641 5.83 23.31 -13.91
N ARG A 642 5.02 24.03 -14.70
CA ARG A 642 4.16 25.14 -14.26
C ARG A 642 2.70 24.91 -14.64
N PRO A 643 1.74 25.48 -13.86
CA PRO A 643 0.31 25.40 -14.17
C PRO A 643 -0.05 25.88 -15.58
#